data_AF-K0RQ44-F1
#
_entry.id   AF-K0RQ44-F1
#
_cell.length_a   1.000
_cell.length_b   1.000
_cell.length_c   1.000
_cell.angle_alpha   90.00
_cell.angle_beta   90.00
_cell.angle_gamma   90.00
#
_symmetry.space_group_name_H-M   'P 1'
#
loop_
_entity.id
_entity.type
_entity.pdbx_description
1 polymer ?
#
loop_
_entity_poly.entity_id
_entity_poly.type
_entity_poly.pdbx_seq_one_letter_code
_entity_poly.pdbx_strand_id
1 'polypeptide(L)'
;MALRICGVDLRWICPLSCSLPVSLLPLPAANFVASTRRDGGRDDWILAGLYSAGSVSVSAGRGDERTYLCMPMPDDAAPLAFLTLGLPYKLSASWREIWTPAADVFASRSISPSCLDCPPFAFLGGASLSRPRPSLLSIRPRRGFNLVQPYHRREDRDRRKIRTGLVRDFVIASFFGRASEETMLTHHILTKLPRLCPVTHRPSAHWSHTRRSSRPIVRDRVDCASETIMKQVFASQTFTPGVLAKLRPTTAPVDGAITSLPSRVESDSMGSLEIPPGSLWGAQTQRSIQNFPIGGLESRMPFEVVYAQALLKKCCASYWSDEANGAKLPKEVARAIGQAADEVVAGKHDDQFPLVIYQTGSGTQTNMNVNEVLSNRAIMILGGEVGSKTPVHPNDHCNMGQSSNDSFPTAMHIASVVTIMNRTIPGLKTLHEALKAKSVEFETLVKIGRTHCQDATPLTLGQEFSGYAQQVEYAIQRIEHSLDALYRLALGGTAVGTGLNTTEGYATEIAAKIADETGLPFTSAPNLFEALAAHDSLVEVSGAFTTTAASLNKIANDIRFLGSGPRCGLGELSLPPNEPGSSIMPGKVNPTQCEALTMVCAQVIGNHAAISVGGMQGQFELNVFKPVMVANLLDSARLIGDASASFAERCVVGITPNLERISQLLHGSLMLVTALNPHIGYDKASKIAKTAHEKGQTLKEAAIESGHLTAEEFDKWIVPEEMIGPKPRK
;
A
#
# COMPACT_ATOMS: atom_id res chain seq x y z
N MET A 1 -32.73 -56.62 20.90
CA MET A 1 -31.67 -56.16 21.85
C MET A 1 -31.51 -54.67 21.62
N ALA A 2 -32.07 -53.73 22.40
CA ALA A 2 -32.61 -53.71 23.77
C ALA A 2 -31.57 -53.55 24.90
N LEU A 3 -31.90 -52.65 25.86
CA LEU A 3 -31.18 -52.24 27.09
C LEU A 3 -29.98 -51.29 26.86
N ARG A 4 -29.69 -50.26 27.69
CA ARG A 4 -30.45 -49.45 28.69
C ARG A 4 -29.76 -48.06 28.73
N ILE A 5 -30.44 -46.92 28.69
CA ILE A 5 -31.15 -46.22 29.80
C ILE A 5 -30.26 -45.94 31.02
N CYS A 6 -29.90 -44.66 31.21
CA CYS A 6 -30.05 -43.93 32.48
C CYS A 6 -29.99 -42.41 32.23
N GLY A 7 -30.79 -41.62 32.94
CA GLY A 7 -30.82 -40.16 32.88
C GLY A 7 -31.46 -39.59 34.15
N VAL A 8 -31.25 -38.31 34.45
CA VAL A 8 -31.81 -37.59 35.60
C VAL A 8 -32.17 -36.16 35.17
N ASP A 9 -33.20 -35.59 35.81
CA ASP A 9 -33.92 -34.38 35.41
C ASP A 9 -33.25 -33.02 35.72
N LEU A 10 -33.79 -32.00 35.05
CA LEU A 10 -33.68 -30.57 35.40
C LEU A 10 -34.27 -30.26 36.79
N ARG A 11 -33.97 -29.08 37.39
CA ARG A 11 -34.97 -28.09 37.89
C ARG A 11 -34.39 -26.88 38.67
N TRP A 12 -34.62 -25.66 38.14
CA TRP A 12 -34.63 -24.32 38.81
C TRP A 12 -33.33 -23.87 39.53
N ILE A 13 -32.96 -22.59 39.66
CA ILE A 13 -33.70 -21.34 39.92
C ILE A 13 -33.13 -20.15 39.11
N CYS A 14 -33.95 -19.13 38.86
CA CYS A 14 -33.52 -17.81 38.36
C CYS A 14 -34.40 -16.69 38.96
N PRO A 15 -33.83 -15.60 39.54
CA PRO A 15 -34.48 -14.30 39.70
C PRO A 15 -34.21 -13.44 38.45
N LEU A 16 -35.20 -12.85 37.75
CA LEU A 16 -36.09 -11.75 38.18
C LEU A 16 -35.32 -10.46 38.58
N SER A 17 -35.65 -9.26 38.09
CA SER A 17 -36.53 -8.81 36.98
C SER A 17 -36.51 -7.29 36.84
N CYS A 18 -36.68 -6.73 35.62
CA CYS A 18 -37.43 -5.50 35.25
C CYS A 18 -37.12 -5.16 33.76
N SER A 19 -38.02 -5.12 32.76
CA SER A 19 -39.34 -4.46 32.57
C SER A 19 -39.20 -2.96 32.24
N LEU A 20 -39.71 -2.35 31.14
CA LEU A 20 -40.64 -2.68 30.02
C LEU A 20 -40.28 -1.77 28.78
N PRO A 21 -41.10 -1.64 27.70
CA PRO A 21 -41.50 -2.65 26.71
C PRO A 21 -41.29 -2.19 25.23
N VAL A 22 -41.36 -3.12 24.28
CA VAL A 22 -41.70 -2.83 22.86
C VAL A 22 -42.77 -3.83 22.40
N SER A 23 -43.82 -3.34 21.75
CA SER A 23 -45.01 -4.14 21.40
C SER A 23 -45.06 -4.54 19.93
N LEU A 24 -45.12 -5.84 19.65
CA LEU A 24 -45.54 -6.41 18.36
C LEU A 24 -46.52 -7.57 18.62
N LEU A 25 -47.60 -7.63 17.84
CA LEU A 25 -48.56 -8.74 17.81
C LEU A 25 -48.74 -9.23 16.36
N PRO A 26 -48.81 -10.56 16.12
CA PRO A 26 -48.92 -11.16 14.79
C PRO A 26 -50.36 -11.56 14.43
N LEU A 27 -50.61 -11.94 13.17
CA LEU A 27 -51.68 -12.84 12.66
C LEU A 27 -51.51 -12.95 11.11
N PRO A 28 -52.07 -13.97 10.41
CA PRO A 28 -51.79 -15.40 10.51
C PRO A 28 -51.30 -16.02 9.18
N ALA A 29 -50.92 -17.30 9.18
CA ALA A 29 -50.57 -18.07 7.98
C ALA A 29 -51.78 -18.73 7.30
N ALA A 30 -51.67 -19.02 5.99
CA ALA A 30 -52.63 -19.82 5.23
C ALA A 30 -51.89 -20.85 4.34
N ASN A 31 -52.46 -22.05 4.21
CA ASN A 31 -51.85 -23.17 3.49
C ASN A 31 -52.02 -23.06 1.97
N PHE A 32 -51.08 -23.61 1.21
CA PHE A 32 -51.36 -24.14 -0.13
C PHE A 32 -50.83 -25.57 -0.28
N VAL A 33 -51.65 -26.42 -0.89
CA VAL A 33 -51.43 -27.86 -1.02
C VAL A 33 -50.81 -28.17 -2.38
N ALA A 34 -49.77 -29.01 -2.41
CA ALA A 34 -49.21 -29.52 -3.64
C ALA A 34 -50.18 -30.52 -4.30
N SER A 35 -50.44 -30.38 -5.60
CA SER A 35 -51.14 -31.38 -6.40
C SER A 35 -50.33 -31.72 -7.65
N THR A 36 -50.30 -32.99 -8.00
CA THR A 36 -49.56 -33.51 -9.16
C THR A 36 -50.54 -33.95 -10.25
N ARG A 37 -50.25 -33.58 -11.49
CA ARG A 37 -50.74 -34.29 -12.69
C ARG A 37 -49.61 -34.48 -13.67
N ARG A 38 -49.58 -35.64 -14.31
CA ARG A 38 -48.88 -35.88 -15.57
C ARG A 38 -49.93 -35.96 -16.66
N ASP A 39 -49.68 -35.29 -17.77
CA ASP A 39 -50.06 -35.62 -19.14
C ASP A 39 -49.21 -34.70 -20.05
N GLY A 40 -48.89 -35.03 -21.30
CA GLY A 40 -49.24 -36.24 -22.03
C GLY A 40 -49.50 -35.98 -23.52
N GLY A 41 -48.54 -35.41 -24.25
CA GLY A 41 -48.70 -35.16 -25.69
C GLY A 41 -47.56 -34.38 -26.34
N ARG A 42 -47.38 -34.56 -27.65
CA ARG A 42 -46.67 -33.65 -28.55
C ARG A 42 -47.71 -32.96 -29.43
N ASP A 43 -47.37 -31.81 -30.00
CA ASP A 43 -47.70 -31.47 -31.40
C ASP A 43 -46.84 -30.27 -31.84
N ASP A 44 -46.37 -30.30 -33.09
CA ASP A 44 -45.52 -29.26 -33.68
C ASP A 44 -46.35 -28.20 -34.41
N TRP A 45 -46.04 -26.91 -34.23
CA TRP A 45 -46.43 -25.86 -35.19
C TRP A 45 -45.35 -24.78 -35.36
N ILE A 46 -45.39 -24.12 -36.53
CA ILE A 46 -44.28 -23.40 -37.17
C ILE A 46 -44.39 -21.87 -36.96
N LEU A 47 -43.28 -21.16 -37.21
CA LEU A 47 -43.14 -19.71 -37.15
C LEU A 47 -44.33 -18.91 -37.73
N ALA A 48 -44.71 -17.87 -37.02
CA ALA A 48 -45.03 -16.56 -37.59
C ALA A 48 -44.60 -15.46 -36.62
N GLY A 49 -44.06 -14.35 -37.13
CA GLY A 49 -43.75 -13.16 -36.33
C GLY A 49 -44.05 -11.91 -37.14
N LEU A 50 -44.48 -10.84 -36.48
CA LEU A 50 -44.58 -9.48 -37.04
C LEU A 50 -44.59 -8.43 -35.93
N TYR A 51 -44.46 -7.16 -36.33
CA TYR A 51 -44.07 -6.02 -35.48
C TYR A 51 -45.15 -4.94 -35.43
N SER A 52 -44.97 -3.94 -34.54
CA SER A 52 -45.70 -2.65 -34.48
C SER A 52 -47.18 -2.71 -34.05
N ALA A 53 -47.84 -1.63 -33.62
CA ALA A 53 -47.43 -0.43 -32.86
C ALA A 53 -48.72 0.28 -32.36
N GLY A 54 -48.66 1.13 -31.34
CA GLY A 54 -49.83 1.87 -30.86
C GLY A 54 -49.56 2.90 -29.77
N SER A 55 -49.49 4.17 -30.15
CA SER A 55 -49.31 5.33 -29.26
C SER A 55 -50.60 6.13 -29.11
N VAL A 56 -50.89 6.62 -27.90
CA VAL A 56 -51.82 7.75 -27.69
C VAL A 56 -51.23 8.72 -26.67
N SER A 57 -51.27 10.02 -26.97
CA SER A 57 -50.77 11.10 -26.12
C SER A 57 -51.71 12.31 -26.18
N VAL A 58 -52.24 12.74 -25.02
CA VAL A 58 -53.17 13.87 -24.86
C VAL A 58 -52.98 14.42 -23.43
N SER A 59 -52.93 15.72 -23.13
CA SER A 59 -52.56 16.92 -23.90
C SER A 59 -52.29 18.06 -22.89
N ALA A 60 -51.47 19.06 -23.23
CA ALA A 60 -51.28 20.21 -22.34
C ALA A 60 -52.52 21.14 -22.32
N GLY A 61 -52.87 21.67 -21.14
CA GLY A 61 -53.96 22.64 -20.94
C GLY A 61 -53.62 23.65 -19.85
N ARG A 62 -54.12 24.89 -19.99
CA ARG A 62 -53.93 25.97 -19.00
C ARG A 62 -55.10 26.01 -18.00
N GLY A 63 -54.83 26.45 -16.78
CA GLY A 63 -55.84 26.88 -15.82
C GLY A 63 -55.21 27.40 -14.53
N ASP A 64 -55.54 28.64 -14.16
CA ASP A 64 -55.38 29.11 -12.78
C ASP A 64 -56.46 28.46 -11.90
N GLU A 65 -56.12 28.12 -10.66
CA GLU A 65 -56.92 28.57 -9.51
C GLU A 65 -56.12 28.51 -8.20
N ARG A 66 -56.49 29.36 -7.24
CA ARG A 66 -55.86 29.44 -5.92
C ARG A 66 -56.87 29.05 -4.84
N THR A 67 -56.47 28.16 -3.93
CA THR A 67 -57.07 28.12 -2.59
C THR A 67 -55.99 27.87 -1.55
N TYR A 68 -55.84 28.80 -0.61
CA TYR A 68 -55.03 28.62 0.61
C TYR A 68 -55.93 28.13 1.74
N LEU A 69 -55.37 27.37 2.68
CA LEU A 69 -55.63 27.58 4.11
C LEU A 69 -54.52 26.94 4.96
N CYS A 70 -54.30 27.49 6.15
CA CYS A 70 -53.01 27.43 6.84
C CYS A 70 -53.07 26.72 8.20
N MET A 71 -51.94 26.09 8.57
CA MET A 71 -51.33 26.16 9.91
C MET A 71 -52.07 25.45 11.10
N PRO A 72 -51.41 25.29 12.28
CA PRO A 72 -50.08 25.79 12.68
C PRO A 72 -49.04 24.75 13.12
N MET A 73 -47.78 25.17 13.03
CA MET A 73 -46.70 24.85 13.98
C MET A 73 -46.48 26.08 14.87
N PRO A 74 -45.99 25.96 16.12
CA PRO A 74 -45.61 27.11 16.93
C PRO A 74 -44.28 27.73 16.47
N ASP A 75 -44.21 29.06 16.45
CA ASP A 75 -43.00 29.84 16.15
C ASP A 75 -42.18 30.16 17.42
N ASP A 76 -40.85 30.26 17.25
CA ASP A 76 -39.95 31.31 17.79
C ASP A 76 -38.47 30.84 17.75
N ALA A 77 -37.48 31.61 17.27
CA ALA A 77 -37.52 32.81 16.43
C ALA A 77 -36.14 33.08 15.75
N ALA A 78 -36.19 33.72 14.58
CA ALA A 78 -35.11 34.53 13.94
C ALA A 78 -33.81 33.84 13.41
N PRO A 79 -33.07 34.47 12.46
CA PRO A 79 -32.25 33.72 11.49
C PRO A 79 -30.75 34.09 11.43
N LEU A 80 -29.96 33.20 10.80
CA LEU A 80 -28.63 33.50 10.24
C LEU A 80 -28.51 32.92 8.82
N ALA A 81 -27.71 33.57 7.96
CA ALA A 81 -27.80 33.40 6.50
C ALA A 81 -27.03 32.19 5.96
N PHE A 82 -27.67 31.42 5.07
CA PHE A 82 -26.98 30.46 4.20
C PHE A 82 -26.30 31.19 3.03
N LEU A 83 -24.98 31.11 2.97
CA LEU A 83 -24.17 31.68 1.90
C LEU A 83 -23.86 30.57 0.87
N THR A 84 -24.64 30.51 -0.21
CA THR A 84 -24.46 29.53 -1.28
C THR A 84 -23.20 29.82 -2.09
N LEU A 85 -22.22 28.92 -2.02
CA LEU A 85 -21.05 28.94 -2.89
C LEU A 85 -21.46 28.61 -4.33
N GLY A 86 -21.15 29.52 -5.26
CA GLY A 86 -21.35 29.31 -6.69
C GLY A 86 -20.23 29.91 -7.52
N LEU A 87 -19.40 29.06 -8.12
CA LEU A 87 -18.66 29.35 -9.35
C LEU A 87 -18.61 28.08 -10.22
N PRO A 88 -18.59 28.18 -11.57
CA PRO A 88 -18.95 27.06 -12.43
C PRO A 88 -17.75 26.36 -13.08
N TYR A 89 -17.94 25.08 -13.44
CA TYR A 89 -17.24 24.47 -14.57
C TYR A 89 -18.24 24.06 -15.65
N LYS A 90 -18.06 24.59 -16.86
CA LYS A 90 -18.82 24.16 -18.05
C LYS A 90 -18.21 22.89 -18.61
N LEU A 91 -18.93 21.78 -18.53
CA LEU A 91 -18.75 20.65 -19.44
C LEU A 91 -19.92 20.64 -20.43
N SER A 92 -19.63 20.94 -21.69
CA SER A 92 -20.60 20.93 -22.78
C SER A 92 -20.89 19.50 -23.21
N ALA A 93 -22.11 19.02 -22.97
CA ALA A 93 -22.57 17.77 -23.52
C ALA A 93 -23.00 17.92 -24.98
N SER A 94 -22.62 16.95 -25.81
CA SER A 94 -23.40 16.54 -26.99
C SER A 94 -23.35 15.01 -27.10
N TRP A 95 -24.47 14.42 -27.52
CA TRP A 95 -24.68 12.98 -27.62
C TRP A 95 -25.70 12.72 -28.72
N ARG A 96 -25.55 11.57 -29.42
CA ARG A 96 -26.43 11.09 -30.53
C ARG A 96 -26.30 11.88 -31.84
N GLU A 97 -26.56 11.32 -33.02
CA GLU A 97 -26.90 9.93 -33.46
C GLU A 97 -25.74 9.36 -34.32
N ILE A 98 -25.73 8.18 -34.96
CA ILE A 98 -26.78 7.19 -35.32
C ILE A 98 -26.20 5.74 -35.31
N TRP A 99 -26.70 4.82 -36.14
CA TRP A 99 -26.21 3.44 -36.32
C TRP A 99 -25.61 3.19 -37.72
N THR A 100 -24.86 2.09 -37.86
CA THR A 100 -24.21 1.50 -39.06
C THR A 100 -25.21 0.78 -40.00
N PRO A 101 -24.87 0.16 -41.18
CA PRO A 101 -23.53 -0.19 -41.74
C PRO A 101 -23.33 -0.02 -43.28
N ALA A 102 -22.20 -0.56 -43.80
CA ALA A 102 -21.89 -0.94 -45.20
C ALA A 102 -21.69 0.19 -46.26
N ALA A 103 -21.02 -0.01 -47.42
CA ALA A 103 -19.89 -0.88 -47.81
C ALA A 103 -19.29 -0.45 -49.18
N ASP A 104 -18.00 -0.75 -49.40
CA ASP A 104 -17.26 -0.84 -50.68
C ASP A 104 -17.06 0.37 -51.65
N VAL A 105 -16.08 0.13 -52.56
CA VAL A 105 -15.79 0.78 -53.87
C VAL A 105 -14.69 1.85 -53.98
N PHE A 106 -13.51 1.35 -54.41
CA PHE A 106 -12.51 1.93 -55.34
C PHE A 106 -12.04 3.40 -55.28
N ALA A 107 -10.75 3.49 -54.91
CA ALA A 107 -9.73 4.47 -55.30
C ALA A 107 -9.91 5.28 -56.61
N SER A 108 -9.46 6.55 -56.58
CA SER A 108 -8.70 7.12 -57.70
C SER A 108 -7.68 8.19 -57.28
N ARG A 109 -6.70 8.38 -58.16
CA ARG A 109 -5.38 9.03 -57.98
C ARG A 109 -5.42 10.56 -57.89
N SER A 110 -4.49 11.10 -57.10
CA SER A 110 -3.63 12.30 -57.35
C SER A 110 -4.16 13.53 -58.12
N ILE A 111 -3.85 14.72 -57.61
CA ILE A 111 -2.96 15.74 -58.23
C ILE A 111 -2.84 16.98 -57.33
N SER A 112 -1.65 17.59 -57.27
CA SER A 112 -1.41 18.96 -56.79
C SER A 112 -0.93 19.81 -57.98
N PRO A 113 -1.16 21.14 -58.02
CA PRO A 113 -0.16 22.04 -57.44
C PRO A 113 -0.62 23.45 -56.98
N SER A 114 0.35 24.18 -56.43
CA SER A 114 0.57 25.65 -56.50
C SER A 114 -0.35 26.65 -55.76
N CYS A 115 0.34 27.56 -55.07
CA CYS A 115 -0.13 28.76 -54.36
C CYS A 115 -0.59 29.90 -55.30
N LEU A 116 -1.22 30.96 -54.74
CA LEU A 116 -0.82 32.37 -54.92
C LEU A 116 -1.59 33.35 -53.99
N ASP A 117 -0.84 34.28 -53.39
CA ASP A 117 -1.07 35.70 -53.01
C ASP A 117 -2.39 36.26 -52.41
N CYS A 118 -2.28 36.61 -51.11
CA CYS A 118 -2.45 37.92 -50.45
C CYS A 118 -3.80 38.72 -50.38
N PRO A 119 -4.15 39.29 -49.18
CA PRO A 119 -5.20 40.30 -48.94
C PRO A 119 -4.65 41.74 -48.88
N PRO A 120 -5.50 42.79 -48.72
CA PRO A 120 -5.20 43.80 -47.68
C PRO A 120 -6.39 44.58 -47.03
N PHE A 121 -6.11 45.23 -45.89
CA PHE A 121 -6.81 46.41 -45.27
C PHE A 121 -8.24 46.24 -44.69
N ALA A 122 -8.77 47.09 -43.77
CA ALA A 122 -8.30 48.38 -43.20
C ALA A 122 -8.63 48.58 -41.68
N PHE A 123 -8.30 49.78 -41.15
CA PHE A 123 -8.33 50.21 -39.73
C PHE A 123 -9.55 51.10 -39.34
N LEU A 124 -9.58 51.53 -38.06
CA LEU A 124 -10.37 52.60 -37.37
C LEU A 124 -11.58 52.09 -36.55
N GLY A 125 -11.92 52.59 -35.36
CA GLY A 125 -11.38 53.62 -34.45
C GLY A 125 -12.44 53.91 -33.35
N GLY A 126 -12.22 54.56 -32.19
CA GLY A 126 -11.04 55.10 -31.51
C GLY A 126 -11.43 55.71 -30.14
N ALA A 127 -10.47 56.33 -29.43
CA ALA A 127 -10.58 57.39 -28.38
C ALA A 127 -11.79 57.43 -27.38
N SER A 128 -11.63 57.68 -26.07
CA SER A 128 -10.49 58.03 -25.19
C SER A 128 -10.96 57.93 -23.70
N LEU A 129 -10.55 58.63 -22.62
CA LEU A 129 -9.67 59.78 -22.32
C LEU A 129 -9.34 59.79 -20.79
N SER A 130 -8.71 60.88 -20.30
CA SER A 130 -8.53 61.32 -18.90
C SER A 130 -7.39 60.72 -18.05
N ARG A 131 -6.97 61.53 -17.07
CA ARG A 131 -5.78 61.46 -16.17
C ARG A 131 -6.25 62.06 -14.82
N PRO A 132 -5.62 61.79 -13.63
CA PRO A 132 -4.24 62.22 -13.38
C PRO A 132 -3.41 61.34 -12.39
N ARG A 133 -2.34 61.96 -11.87
CA ARG A 133 -1.17 61.53 -11.06
C ARG A 133 -0.95 62.64 -9.97
N PRO A 134 0.09 62.65 -9.09
CA PRO A 134 0.79 61.61 -8.30
C PRO A 134 1.14 62.14 -6.86
N SER A 135 2.36 61.85 -6.35
CA SER A 135 3.21 62.59 -5.36
C SER A 135 3.05 62.23 -3.86
N LEU A 136 4.05 62.32 -2.96
CA LEU A 136 5.55 62.43 -2.95
C LEU A 136 6.05 61.87 -1.57
N LEU A 137 7.29 61.88 -1.02
CA LEU A 137 8.63 62.48 -1.25
C LEU A 137 9.69 61.36 -1.55
N SER A 138 11.03 61.44 -1.63
CA SER A 138 12.15 62.38 -1.25
C SER A 138 12.70 62.21 0.20
N ILE A 139 14.02 62.13 0.51
CA ILE A 139 15.27 62.68 -0.09
C ILE A 139 16.48 61.68 -0.07
N ARG A 140 17.68 62.12 -0.53
CA ARG A 140 18.93 61.42 -0.95
C ARG A 140 20.16 61.94 -0.13
N PRO A 141 21.48 61.78 -0.47
CA PRO A 141 22.26 60.83 -1.31
C PRO A 141 23.69 60.43 -0.76
N ARG A 142 24.45 59.60 -1.52
CA ARG A 142 25.92 59.61 -1.86
C ARG A 142 26.45 58.15 -1.97
N ARG A 143 27.41 57.72 -2.82
CA ARG A 143 28.16 58.13 -4.06
C ARG A 143 28.71 56.79 -4.65
N GLY A 144 28.99 56.56 -5.94
CA GLY A 144 28.80 57.32 -7.18
C GLY A 144 29.66 56.76 -8.34
N PHE A 145 29.32 57.13 -9.59
CA PHE A 145 30.07 56.91 -10.86
C PHE A 145 30.21 55.47 -11.45
N ASN A 146 30.58 55.29 -12.73
CA ASN A 146 29.90 55.71 -14.00
C ASN A 146 30.56 55.06 -15.24
N LEU A 147 29.93 55.23 -16.43
CA LEU A 147 30.44 54.97 -17.80
C LEU A 147 30.59 53.48 -18.23
N VAL A 148 30.68 53.13 -19.54
CA VAL A 148 29.74 53.29 -20.68
C VAL A 148 30.27 52.51 -21.91
N GLN A 149 29.36 52.07 -22.79
CA GLN A 149 29.51 51.44 -24.13
C GLN A 149 30.36 52.21 -25.18
N PRO A 150 30.50 51.76 -26.46
CA PRO A 150 30.36 50.42 -27.11
C PRO A 150 31.53 50.10 -28.11
N TYR A 151 31.44 49.05 -28.97
CA TYR A 151 31.50 49.20 -30.46
C TYR A 151 31.07 47.92 -31.24
N HIS A 152 31.42 47.79 -32.53
CA HIS A 152 30.55 47.23 -33.60
C HIS A 152 31.31 46.48 -34.73
N ARG A 153 30.60 45.63 -35.50
CA ARG A 153 30.78 45.27 -36.95
C ARG A 153 31.78 44.17 -37.45
N ARG A 154 31.18 43.23 -38.22
CA ARG A 154 31.43 42.82 -39.64
C ARG A 154 32.46 41.75 -40.09
N GLU A 155 31.96 41.00 -41.09
CA GLU A 155 32.57 40.57 -42.39
C GLU A 155 33.27 39.21 -42.59
N ASP A 156 32.91 38.64 -43.76
CA ASP A 156 33.29 37.36 -44.39
C ASP A 156 34.78 37.12 -44.64
N ARG A 157 35.15 35.84 -44.87
CA ARG A 157 35.75 35.41 -46.16
C ARG A 157 35.86 33.89 -46.42
N ASP A 158 35.07 33.43 -47.40
CA ASP A 158 35.44 32.67 -48.64
C ASP A 158 36.52 31.55 -48.62
N ARG A 159 36.28 30.52 -49.47
CA ARG A 159 37.16 29.47 -50.07
C ARG A 159 37.10 28.06 -49.44
N ARG A 160 36.47 27.07 -50.11
CA ARG A 160 36.99 26.17 -51.19
C ARG A 160 38.16 25.29 -50.68
N LYS A 161 38.17 23.95 -50.77
CA LYS A 161 37.65 22.96 -51.76
C LYS A 161 37.67 21.52 -51.12
N ILE A 162 37.15 20.39 -51.64
CA ILE A 162 36.50 20.07 -52.95
C ILE A 162 35.40 18.96 -52.97
N ARG A 163 35.72 17.65 -52.89
CA ARG A 163 34.89 16.43 -53.17
C ARG A 163 35.49 15.20 -52.43
N THR A 164 34.85 14.04 -52.21
CA THR A 164 33.77 13.33 -52.95
C THR A 164 33.00 12.31 -52.07
N GLY A 165 31.71 12.03 -52.34
CA GLY A 165 30.86 11.01 -51.66
C GLY A 165 30.21 11.54 -50.36
N LEU A 166 28.89 11.59 -50.11
CA LEU A 166 27.71 10.84 -50.60
C LEU A 166 27.80 9.32 -50.36
N VAL A 167 26.87 8.64 -49.67
CA VAL A 167 25.54 8.98 -49.07
C VAL A 167 25.55 8.39 -47.63
N ARG A 168 25.33 9.09 -46.51
CA ARG A 168 24.23 9.97 -46.03
C ARG A 168 23.04 9.21 -45.43
N ASP A 169 23.13 8.93 -44.14
CA ASP A 169 21.97 8.83 -43.22
C ASP A 169 22.02 9.99 -42.20
N PHE A 170 20.87 10.41 -41.68
CA PHE A 170 20.72 11.42 -40.62
C PHE A 170 20.49 10.71 -39.28
N VAL A 171 21.19 11.05 -38.18
CA VAL A 171 20.74 12.04 -37.17
C VAL A 171 19.31 11.74 -36.71
N ILE A 172 19.07 11.24 -35.50
CA ILE A 172 19.35 11.81 -34.15
C ILE A 172 20.05 10.75 -33.28
N ALA A 173 21.14 10.93 -32.50
CA ALA A 173 21.96 12.09 -32.09
C ALA A 173 21.19 13.25 -31.41
N SER A 174 21.41 13.65 -30.15
CA SER A 174 22.50 13.43 -29.17
C SER A 174 22.15 14.26 -27.89
N PHE A 175 22.93 14.43 -26.80
CA PHE A 175 24.23 13.91 -26.32
C PHE A 175 24.25 14.00 -24.78
N PHE A 176 25.03 13.16 -24.10
CA PHE A 176 25.53 13.47 -22.75
C PHE A 176 26.84 14.28 -22.87
N GLY A 177 26.92 15.45 -22.23
CA GLY A 177 28.08 16.36 -22.34
C GLY A 177 29.21 16.07 -21.35
N ARG A 178 30.31 15.48 -21.83
CA ARG A 178 31.68 15.66 -21.31
C ARG A 178 32.39 16.72 -22.19
N ALA A 179 33.48 17.39 -21.83
CA ALA A 179 34.18 17.69 -20.56
C ALA A 179 35.29 18.74 -20.92
N SER A 180 36.16 19.14 -19.99
CA SER A 180 37.45 19.79 -20.34
C SER A 180 38.52 19.60 -19.25
N GLU A 181 39.77 19.46 -19.68
CA GLU A 181 40.99 19.54 -18.86
C GLU A 181 41.35 21.03 -18.59
N GLU A 182 42.36 21.48 -17.82
CA GLU A 182 43.81 21.23 -17.94
C GLU A 182 44.66 21.74 -16.73
N THR A 183 45.75 21.00 -16.42
CA THR A 183 47.16 21.44 -16.23
C THR A 183 47.64 22.40 -15.08
N MET A 184 48.89 22.14 -14.61
CA MET A 184 49.76 22.86 -13.62
C MET A 184 49.39 22.73 -12.12
N LEU A 185 50.31 22.38 -11.19
CA LEU A 185 51.58 23.09 -10.87
C LEU A 185 52.64 22.18 -10.20
N THR A 186 53.85 22.72 -9.92
CA THR A 186 55.03 21.96 -9.40
C THR A 186 55.72 22.66 -8.24
N HIS A 187 55.93 22.00 -7.09
CA HIS A 187 56.94 22.29 -6.03
C HIS A 187 56.78 21.29 -4.84
N HIS A 188 57.66 21.21 -3.82
CA HIS A 188 59.11 20.95 -3.80
C HIS A 188 59.53 20.63 -2.33
N ILE A 189 60.25 19.53 -2.11
CA ILE A 189 61.20 19.24 -1.00
C ILE A 189 60.85 19.69 0.45
N LEU A 190 60.70 18.73 1.39
CA LEU A 190 61.66 18.56 2.51
C LEU A 190 61.52 17.21 3.27
N THR A 191 62.59 16.83 3.97
CA THR A 191 62.83 15.48 4.52
C THR A 191 62.72 15.41 6.05
N LYS A 192 62.39 14.22 6.58
CA LYS A 192 63.11 13.59 7.71
C LYS A 192 62.74 12.11 7.92
N LEU A 193 63.78 11.28 8.03
CA LEU A 193 63.75 9.92 8.58
C LEU A 193 64.87 9.83 9.63
N PRO A 194 64.73 8.95 10.64
CA PRO A 194 65.67 7.82 10.73
C PRO A 194 64.95 6.50 11.10
N ARG A 195 65.28 5.36 10.46
CA ARG A 195 66.11 4.22 10.98
C ARG A 195 65.44 3.42 12.13
N LEU A 196 65.49 2.08 12.20
CA LEU A 196 66.38 1.06 11.61
C LEU A 196 65.63 -0.22 11.13
N CYS A 197 66.40 -1.18 10.60
CA CYS A 197 66.03 -2.53 10.09
C CYS A 197 66.64 -3.61 11.04
N PRO A 198 66.81 -4.94 10.75
CA PRO A 198 66.49 -5.76 9.56
C PRO A 198 65.96 -7.23 9.83
N VAL A 199 66.02 -8.08 8.78
CA VAL A 199 66.02 -9.59 8.72
C VAL A 199 64.75 -10.37 9.16
N THR A 200 64.41 -11.55 8.61
CA THR A 200 65.16 -12.60 7.85
C THR A 200 64.45 -13.24 6.62
N HIS A 201 65.25 -13.59 5.59
CA HIS A 201 65.21 -14.79 4.71
C HIS A 201 64.03 -15.24 3.79
N ARG A 202 64.34 -15.23 2.48
CA ARG A 202 64.00 -16.22 1.40
C ARG A 202 64.88 -17.52 1.55
N PRO A 203 64.82 -18.64 0.74
CA PRO A 203 64.32 -18.77 -0.66
C PRO A 203 63.79 -20.16 -1.23
N SER A 204 63.19 -20.11 -2.44
CA SER A 204 63.26 -21.13 -3.55
C SER A 204 62.67 -22.55 -3.33
N ALA A 205 62.45 -23.44 -4.32
CA ALA A 205 62.70 -23.50 -5.78
C ALA A 205 61.55 -24.28 -6.52
N HIS A 206 61.28 -24.12 -7.83
CA HIS A 206 61.59 -25.04 -8.99
C HIS A 206 61.02 -26.48 -8.90
N TRP A 207 60.52 -27.19 -9.93
CA TRP A 207 60.37 -27.07 -11.42
C TRP A 207 59.36 -28.18 -11.88
N SER A 208 58.87 -28.42 -13.13
CA SER A 208 58.73 -27.69 -14.41
C SER A 208 57.94 -28.53 -15.46
N HIS A 209 57.16 -27.91 -16.36
CA HIS A 209 56.61 -28.44 -17.65
C HIS A 209 55.55 -29.59 -17.62
N THR A 210 54.52 -29.71 -18.49
CA THR A 210 53.85 -28.90 -19.57
C THR A 210 52.38 -29.42 -19.74
N ARG A 211 51.53 -29.33 -20.80
CA ARG A 211 51.62 -28.93 -22.25
C ARG A 211 50.23 -28.65 -22.91
N ARG A 212 49.89 -27.38 -23.23
CA ARG A 212 48.69 -26.92 -24.03
C ARG A 212 47.30 -27.15 -23.38
N SER A 213 46.21 -26.42 -23.68
CA SER A 213 45.94 -25.35 -24.68
C SER A 213 44.98 -24.24 -24.15
N SER A 214 44.76 -23.20 -24.97
CA SER A 214 43.58 -22.28 -25.01
C SER A 214 43.23 -21.41 -23.77
N ARG A 215 43.55 -20.11 -23.89
CA ARG A 215 43.02 -18.94 -23.14
C ARG A 215 41.70 -18.44 -23.82
N PRO A 216 40.78 -17.70 -23.14
CA PRO A 216 40.97 -16.24 -22.96
C PRO A 216 40.42 -15.57 -21.68
N ILE A 217 41.12 -14.48 -21.30
CA ILE A 217 40.63 -13.22 -20.70
C ILE A 217 39.92 -13.28 -19.33
N VAL A 218 40.59 -12.64 -18.34
CA VAL A 218 39.99 -12.15 -17.09
C VAL A 218 39.24 -10.84 -17.37
N ARG A 219 38.12 -10.63 -16.68
CA ARG A 219 37.60 -9.30 -16.34
C ARG A 219 37.53 -9.15 -14.83
N ASP A 220 37.83 -7.96 -14.36
CA ASP A 220 38.11 -7.70 -12.95
C ASP A 220 36.85 -7.76 -12.06
N ARG A 221 37.07 -8.06 -10.78
CA ARG A 221 36.06 -7.89 -9.74
C ARG A 221 35.95 -6.41 -9.38
N VAL A 222 34.72 -5.95 -9.19
CA VAL A 222 34.39 -4.77 -8.38
C VAL A 222 33.64 -5.30 -7.16
N ASP A 223 33.88 -4.72 -5.99
CA ASP A 223 33.72 -5.43 -4.72
C ASP A 223 32.28 -5.70 -4.27
N CYS A 224 31.97 -6.99 -4.07
CA CYS A 224 30.76 -7.47 -3.39
C CYS A 224 30.92 -7.32 -1.85
N ALA A 225 30.98 -6.08 -1.37
CA ALA A 225 31.12 -5.78 0.06
C ALA A 225 29.77 -5.85 0.79
N SER A 226 28.68 -5.36 0.18
CA SER A 226 27.40 -5.15 0.88
C SER A 226 26.55 -6.41 1.09
N GLU A 227 26.58 -7.38 0.18
CA GLU A 227 25.77 -8.61 0.32
C GLU A 227 26.24 -9.52 1.46
N THR A 228 27.54 -9.55 1.73
CA THR A 228 28.13 -10.49 2.70
C THR A 228 27.70 -10.15 4.13
N ILE A 229 27.57 -8.86 4.45
CA ILE A 229 27.12 -8.37 5.76
C ILE A 229 25.66 -8.76 6.00
N MET A 230 24.77 -8.48 5.04
CA MET A 230 23.36 -8.90 5.09
C MET A 230 23.22 -10.42 5.31
N LYS A 231 23.93 -11.23 4.53
CA LYS A 231 23.79 -12.70 4.56
C LYS A 231 24.37 -13.36 5.82
N GLN A 232 25.23 -12.68 6.59
CA GLN A 232 25.73 -13.21 7.86
C GLN A 232 24.82 -12.89 9.06
N VAL A 233 24.06 -11.80 9.05
CA VAL A 233 23.14 -11.44 10.16
C VAL A 233 21.97 -12.43 10.27
N PHE A 234 21.37 -12.83 9.14
CA PHE A 234 20.20 -13.72 9.13
C PHE A 234 20.51 -15.22 9.38
N ALA A 235 21.79 -15.62 9.39
CA ALA A 235 22.17 -17.04 9.43
C ALA A 235 22.38 -17.62 10.84
N SER A 236 22.47 -16.79 11.90
CA SER A 236 22.83 -17.27 13.24
C SER A 236 22.25 -16.43 14.40
N GLN A 237 20.93 -16.34 14.49
CA GLN A 237 20.25 -15.87 15.70
C GLN A 237 19.13 -16.83 16.14
N THR A 238 19.40 -17.59 17.21
CA THR A 238 18.34 -18.22 18.01
C THR A 238 17.69 -17.16 18.88
N PHE A 239 16.64 -16.52 18.36
CA PHE A 239 15.91 -15.45 19.05
C PHE A 239 15.49 -15.84 20.48
N THR A 240 15.72 -14.95 21.43
CA THR A 240 15.27 -15.09 22.83
C THR A 240 13.75 -14.90 22.91
N PRO A 241 12.96 -15.92 23.31
CA PRO A 241 11.50 -15.86 23.27
C PRO A 241 10.94 -15.12 24.50
N GLY A 242 11.07 -13.79 24.52
CA GLY A 242 10.59 -12.91 25.60
C GLY A 242 9.60 -11.84 25.12
N VAL A 243 10.10 -10.88 24.34
CA VAL A 243 9.39 -9.64 23.96
C VAL A 243 8.68 -9.76 22.59
N LEU A 244 9.35 -10.35 21.59
CA LEU A 244 8.94 -10.33 20.18
C LEU A 244 7.58 -10.98 19.85
N ALA A 245 7.04 -11.85 20.71
CA ALA A 245 5.93 -12.74 20.37
C ALA A 245 4.51 -12.27 20.80
N LYS A 246 4.36 -11.06 21.40
CA LYS A 246 3.15 -10.72 22.19
C LYS A 246 2.29 -9.56 21.67
N LEU A 247 2.58 -9.00 20.51
CA LEU A 247 1.77 -7.94 19.88
C LEU A 247 0.52 -8.51 19.17
N ARG A 248 -0.38 -9.13 19.93
CA ARG A 248 -1.72 -9.52 19.48
C ARG A 248 -2.76 -8.88 20.41
N PRO A 249 -3.68 -8.03 19.89
CA PRO A 249 -4.76 -7.49 20.72
C PRO A 249 -5.75 -8.61 21.05
N THR A 250 -5.85 -8.98 22.33
CA THR A 250 -6.86 -9.90 22.83
C THR A 250 -8.05 -9.12 23.38
N THR A 251 -9.07 -8.90 22.55
CA THR A 251 -10.31 -8.20 22.92
C THR A 251 -11.15 -9.04 23.87
N ALA A 252 -10.83 -9.02 25.16
CA ALA A 252 -11.67 -9.56 26.23
C ALA A 252 -12.65 -8.49 26.71
N PRO A 253 -13.97 -8.75 26.75
CA PRO A 253 -14.93 -7.84 27.36
C PRO A 253 -14.78 -7.85 28.88
N VAL A 254 -14.61 -6.66 29.48
CA VAL A 254 -14.52 -6.49 30.95
C VAL A 254 -15.88 -6.10 31.50
N ASP A 255 -16.72 -7.10 31.76
CA ASP A 255 -18.01 -6.90 32.43
C ASP A 255 -17.87 -6.94 33.97
N GLY A 256 -18.50 -5.98 34.64
CA GLY A 256 -19.12 -6.23 35.96
C GLY A 256 -18.33 -5.97 37.26
N ALA A 257 -17.34 -5.08 37.31
CA ALA A 257 -16.59 -4.83 38.58
C ALA A 257 -16.26 -3.36 38.96
N ILE A 258 -16.54 -2.35 38.12
CA ILE A 258 -15.94 -1.00 38.27
C ILE A 258 -16.72 -0.05 39.22
N THR A 259 -17.98 -0.34 39.54
CA THR A 259 -18.94 0.60 40.16
C THR A 259 -18.81 0.84 41.68
N SER A 260 -17.74 0.37 42.33
CA SER A 260 -17.57 0.43 43.79
C SER A 260 -16.40 1.30 44.29
N LEU A 261 -15.51 1.75 43.40
CA LEU A 261 -14.43 2.67 43.74
C LEU A 261 -14.94 4.13 43.71
N PRO A 262 -14.36 5.05 44.51
CA PRO A 262 -14.66 6.48 44.42
C PRO A 262 -14.01 7.12 43.17
N SER A 263 -14.59 8.21 42.65
CA SER A 263 -13.86 9.11 41.75
C SER A 263 -12.77 9.84 42.53
N ARG A 264 -11.70 10.25 41.85
CA ARG A 264 -10.65 11.12 42.44
C ARG A 264 -10.58 12.44 41.69
N VAL A 265 -10.15 13.50 42.38
CA VAL A 265 -9.87 14.78 41.74
C VAL A 265 -8.38 14.83 41.39
N GLU A 266 -8.04 15.07 40.13
CA GLU A 266 -6.69 15.44 39.72
C GLU A 266 -6.68 16.82 39.07
N SER A 267 -5.54 17.49 39.13
CA SER A 267 -5.28 18.76 38.45
C SER A 267 -4.20 18.66 37.38
N ASP A 268 -4.37 19.49 36.35
CA ASP A 268 -3.33 19.93 35.43
C ASP A 268 -3.19 21.47 35.50
N SER A 269 -2.41 22.07 34.59
CA SER A 269 -2.20 23.53 34.54
C SER A 269 -3.44 24.36 34.18
N MET A 270 -4.54 23.72 33.77
CA MET A 270 -5.85 24.34 33.50
C MET A 270 -6.89 23.99 34.58
N GLY A 271 -6.43 23.53 35.75
CA GLY A 271 -7.25 23.30 36.94
C GLY A 271 -7.65 21.84 37.16
N SER A 272 -8.54 21.64 38.12
CA SER A 272 -8.97 20.31 38.58
C SER A 272 -10.13 19.73 37.76
N LEU A 273 -10.17 18.41 37.66
CA LEU A 273 -11.32 17.64 37.17
C LEU A 273 -11.42 16.26 37.85
N GLU A 274 -12.63 15.71 37.88
CA GLU A 274 -12.86 14.35 38.36
C GLU A 274 -12.39 13.31 37.34
N ILE A 275 -11.64 12.33 37.82
CA ILE A 275 -11.20 11.15 37.10
C ILE A 275 -12.10 9.96 37.52
N PRO A 276 -12.60 9.15 36.57
CA PRO A 276 -13.44 8.00 36.87
C PRO A 276 -12.76 7.00 37.84
N PRO A 277 -13.55 6.22 38.59
CA PRO A 277 -13.02 5.19 39.47
C PRO A 277 -12.28 4.09 38.69
N GLY A 278 -11.19 3.57 39.25
CA GLY A 278 -10.37 2.52 38.65
C GLY A 278 -9.40 2.98 37.55
N SER A 279 -9.60 4.16 36.95
CA SER A 279 -8.72 4.71 35.91
C SER A 279 -7.30 5.02 36.40
N LEU A 280 -6.27 4.51 35.71
CA LEU A 280 -4.87 4.87 35.92
C LEU A 280 -4.47 6.15 35.15
N TRP A 281 -5.23 6.54 34.12
CA TRP A 281 -5.04 7.83 33.45
C TRP A 281 -5.39 9.02 34.36
N GLY A 282 -4.88 10.21 34.04
CA GLY A 282 -5.02 11.41 34.87
C GLY A 282 -5.76 12.56 34.18
N ALA A 283 -5.48 13.77 34.67
CA ALA A 283 -6.16 15.01 34.27
C ALA A 283 -6.14 15.27 32.75
N GLN A 284 -4.98 15.11 32.09
CA GLN A 284 -4.85 15.47 30.68
C GLN A 284 -5.55 14.45 29.76
N THR A 285 -5.50 13.17 30.10
CA THR A 285 -6.26 12.14 29.40
C THR A 285 -7.76 12.36 29.56
N GLN A 286 -8.24 12.59 30.78
CA GLN A 286 -9.66 12.79 31.05
C GLN A 286 -10.21 14.04 30.32
N ARG A 287 -9.41 15.10 30.26
CA ARG A 287 -9.73 16.31 29.49
C ARG A 287 -9.72 16.05 27.98
N SER A 288 -8.85 15.18 27.48
CA SER A 288 -8.82 14.77 26.07
C SER A 288 -10.05 13.95 25.67
N ILE A 289 -10.55 13.06 26.55
CA ILE A 289 -11.81 12.31 26.32
C ILE A 289 -12.99 13.29 26.15
N GLN A 290 -13.05 14.34 26.97
CA GLN A 290 -14.10 15.37 26.92
C GLN A 290 -14.00 16.26 25.67
N ASN A 291 -12.79 16.62 25.26
CA ASN A 291 -12.57 17.57 24.16
C ASN A 291 -12.58 16.95 22.76
N PHE A 292 -12.33 15.63 22.63
CA PHE A 292 -12.22 14.94 21.33
C PHE A 292 -13.15 13.73 21.20
N PRO A 293 -14.49 13.88 21.36
CA PRO A 293 -15.47 12.79 21.25
C PRO A 293 -15.76 12.42 19.78
N ILE A 294 -14.72 12.11 19.00
CA ILE A 294 -14.79 11.96 17.53
C ILE A 294 -14.56 10.50 17.13
N GLY A 295 -15.52 9.93 16.38
CA GLY A 295 -15.38 8.63 15.72
C GLY A 295 -15.55 7.37 16.60
N GLY A 296 -15.64 7.52 17.93
CA GLY A 296 -16.00 6.44 18.85
C GLY A 296 -14.95 5.34 18.98
N LEU A 297 -15.39 4.12 19.31
CA LEU A 297 -14.49 2.99 19.61
C LEU A 297 -13.60 2.58 18.42
N GLU A 298 -14.17 2.59 17.20
CA GLU A 298 -13.45 2.29 15.94
C GLU A 298 -12.32 3.28 15.66
N SER A 299 -12.38 4.48 16.25
CA SER A 299 -11.39 5.55 16.07
C SER A 299 -10.40 5.66 17.22
N ARG A 300 -10.30 4.66 18.12
CA ARG A 300 -9.28 4.61 19.18
C ARG A 300 -7.86 4.59 18.59
N MET A 301 -6.92 5.18 19.32
CA MET A 301 -5.50 5.11 18.99
C MET A 301 -5.05 3.63 18.95
N PRO A 302 -4.37 3.16 17.88
CA PRO A 302 -3.93 1.77 17.81
C PRO A 302 -2.99 1.40 18.95
N PHE A 303 -3.25 0.27 19.61
CA PHE A 303 -2.48 -0.19 20.76
C PHE A 303 -0.99 -0.40 20.44
N GLU A 304 -0.63 -0.69 19.18
CA GLU A 304 0.77 -0.78 18.76
C GLU A 304 1.55 0.53 19.04
N VAL A 305 0.91 1.69 18.93
CA VAL A 305 1.49 3.00 19.27
C VAL A 305 1.62 3.19 20.80
N VAL A 306 0.64 2.69 21.57
CA VAL A 306 0.66 2.72 23.04
C VAL A 306 1.79 1.85 23.59
N TYR A 307 1.94 0.63 23.07
CA TYR A 307 3.02 -0.29 23.44
C TYR A 307 4.40 0.27 23.04
N ALA A 308 4.52 0.87 21.85
CA ALA A 308 5.75 1.52 21.41
C ALA A 308 6.14 2.74 22.27
N GLN A 309 5.15 3.54 22.71
CA GLN A 309 5.37 4.58 23.73
C GLN A 309 5.85 3.97 25.05
N ALA A 310 5.16 2.96 25.59
CA ALA A 310 5.58 2.34 26.85
C ALA A 310 7.02 1.80 26.79
N LEU A 311 7.39 1.14 25.70
CA LEU A 311 8.75 0.64 25.45
C LEU A 311 9.80 1.76 25.40
N LEU A 312 9.53 2.90 24.73
CA LEU A 312 10.48 4.02 24.75
C LEU A 312 10.55 4.69 26.13
N LYS A 313 9.45 4.76 26.90
CA LYS A 313 9.48 5.26 28.30
C LYS A 313 10.39 4.41 29.19
N LYS A 314 10.35 3.08 29.06
CA LYS A 314 11.27 2.14 29.73
C LYS A 314 12.73 2.46 29.40
N CYS A 315 13.04 2.68 28.12
CA CYS A 315 14.39 2.99 27.67
C CYS A 315 14.89 4.36 28.18
N CYS A 316 14.04 5.39 28.15
CA CYS A 316 14.33 6.72 28.72
C CYS A 316 14.55 6.67 30.25
N ALA A 317 13.72 5.92 30.98
CA ALA A 317 13.87 5.76 32.42
C ALA A 317 15.16 5.00 32.77
N SER A 318 15.52 3.96 32.00
CA SER A 318 16.81 3.28 32.12
C SER A 318 17.97 4.26 31.94
N TYR A 319 17.97 5.05 30.87
CA TYR A 319 19.02 6.03 30.56
C TYR A 319 19.26 7.00 31.72
N TRP A 320 18.21 7.65 32.24
CA TRP A 320 18.36 8.63 33.34
C TRP A 320 18.70 8.02 34.70
N SER A 321 18.56 6.70 34.86
CA SER A 321 18.99 5.98 36.07
C SER A 321 20.44 5.49 36.05
N ASP A 322 21.13 5.68 34.92
CA ASP A 322 22.53 5.31 34.76
C ASP A 322 23.46 6.32 35.45
N GLU A 323 24.49 5.81 36.14
CA GLU A 323 25.51 6.65 36.79
C GLU A 323 26.32 7.42 35.72
N ALA A 324 26.54 6.81 34.55
CA ALA A 324 27.23 7.46 33.43
C ALA A 324 26.50 8.71 32.93
N ASN A 325 25.16 8.72 33.04
CA ASN A 325 24.28 9.82 32.65
C ASN A 325 23.88 10.72 33.84
N GLY A 326 24.58 10.59 34.96
CA GLY A 326 24.45 11.44 36.14
C GLY A 326 23.29 11.07 37.08
N ALA A 327 22.72 9.87 36.95
CA ALA A 327 21.70 9.29 37.84
C ALA A 327 20.52 10.22 38.19
N LYS A 328 20.07 11.03 37.22
CA LYS A 328 19.01 12.05 37.40
C LYS A 328 17.66 11.46 37.81
N LEU A 329 17.41 10.19 37.54
CA LEU A 329 16.21 9.46 37.95
C LEU A 329 16.60 8.34 38.94
N PRO A 330 16.06 8.33 40.18
CA PRO A 330 16.37 7.28 41.15
C PRO A 330 16.06 5.88 40.60
N LYS A 331 17.00 4.94 40.79
CA LYS A 331 16.93 3.58 40.21
C LYS A 331 15.65 2.83 40.57
N GLU A 332 15.08 3.06 41.76
CA GLU A 332 13.79 2.48 42.16
C GLU A 332 12.59 3.06 41.39
N VAL A 333 12.62 4.37 41.09
CA VAL A 333 11.60 5.01 40.25
C VAL A 333 11.71 4.52 38.81
N ALA A 334 12.93 4.43 38.28
CA ALA A 334 13.17 3.89 36.94
C ALA A 334 12.74 2.42 36.82
N ARG A 335 13.01 1.60 37.85
CA ARG A 335 12.57 0.20 37.94
C ARG A 335 11.04 0.08 37.98
N ALA A 336 10.36 0.93 38.74
CA ALA A 336 8.90 0.96 38.81
C ALA A 336 8.24 1.43 37.49
N ILE A 337 8.81 2.43 36.80
CA ILE A 337 8.37 2.84 35.46
C ILE A 337 8.62 1.72 34.44
N GLY A 338 9.77 1.05 34.49
CA GLY A 338 10.09 -0.09 33.61
C GLY A 338 9.11 -1.25 33.79
N GLN A 339 8.80 -1.63 35.04
CA GLN A 339 7.77 -2.64 35.31
C GLN A 339 6.39 -2.21 34.82
N ALA A 340 5.98 -0.95 35.05
CA ALA A 340 4.71 -0.44 34.55
C ALA A 340 4.64 -0.49 33.01
N ALA A 341 5.74 -0.20 32.32
CA ALA A 341 5.84 -0.29 30.87
C ALA A 341 5.76 -1.74 30.38
N ASP A 342 6.44 -2.68 31.04
CA ASP A 342 6.37 -4.12 30.73
C ASP A 342 4.95 -4.69 30.97
N GLU A 343 4.20 -4.15 31.94
CA GLU A 343 2.79 -4.50 32.12
C GLU A 343 1.89 -3.92 31.01
N VAL A 344 2.14 -2.70 30.53
CA VAL A 344 1.42 -2.10 29.40
C VAL A 344 1.72 -2.85 28.10
N VAL A 345 3.00 -3.10 27.76
CA VAL A 345 3.42 -3.86 26.57
C VAL A 345 2.88 -5.30 26.58
N ALA A 346 2.58 -5.85 27.76
CA ALA A 346 1.95 -7.16 27.93
C ALA A 346 0.40 -7.14 27.85
N GLY A 347 -0.22 -6.03 27.47
CA GLY A 347 -1.67 -5.92 27.26
C GLY A 347 -2.51 -5.91 28.55
N LYS A 348 -1.92 -5.61 29.72
CA LYS A 348 -2.60 -5.73 31.02
C LYS A 348 -3.46 -4.52 31.39
N HIS A 349 -3.35 -3.42 30.64
CA HIS A 349 -3.91 -2.11 30.96
C HIS A 349 -4.58 -1.46 29.73
N ASP A 350 -5.05 -2.25 28.77
CA ASP A 350 -5.61 -1.77 27.49
C ASP A 350 -6.87 -0.91 27.66
N ASP A 351 -7.61 -1.11 28.75
CA ASP A 351 -8.74 -0.28 29.15
C ASP A 351 -8.33 1.14 29.61
N GLN A 352 -7.05 1.35 29.92
CA GLN A 352 -6.49 2.62 30.40
C GLN A 352 -6.11 3.60 29.27
N PHE A 353 -6.33 3.22 28.00
CA PHE A 353 -5.97 4.02 26.83
C PHE A 353 -7.20 4.35 25.96
N PRO A 354 -8.15 5.17 26.47
CA PRO A 354 -9.43 5.43 25.82
C PRO A 354 -9.38 6.42 24.64
N LEU A 355 -8.22 7.02 24.36
CA LEU A 355 -8.08 8.15 23.43
C LEU A 355 -8.20 7.78 21.95
N VAL A 356 -8.62 8.75 21.14
CA VAL A 356 -8.89 8.60 19.71
C VAL A 356 -7.73 9.07 18.82
N ILE A 357 -7.74 8.63 17.56
CA ILE A 357 -6.84 9.09 16.48
C ILE A 357 -7.06 10.59 16.22
N TYR A 358 -8.31 11.04 16.24
CA TYR A 358 -8.70 12.44 15.97
C TYR A 358 -8.52 13.37 17.18
N GLN A 359 -7.36 13.29 17.80
CA GLN A 359 -6.90 14.09 18.94
C GLN A 359 -5.97 15.23 18.47
N THR A 360 -5.20 15.82 19.38
CA THR A 360 -4.12 16.76 19.03
C THR A 360 -3.11 16.15 18.04
N GLY A 361 -2.82 16.89 16.96
CA GLY A 361 -2.11 16.41 15.78
C GLY A 361 -0.63 16.02 15.98
N SER A 362 -0.02 16.42 17.08
CA SER A 362 1.32 15.97 17.50
C SER A 362 1.33 14.59 18.17
N GLY A 363 0.16 14.08 18.59
CA GLY A 363 0.07 12.91 19.46
C GLY A 363 0.30 13.19 20.96
N THR A 364 0.40 14.46 21.39
CA THR A 364 0.64 14.85 22.80
C THR A 364 -0.31 14.19 23.79
N GLN A 365 -1.59 14.03 23.47
CA GLN A 365 -2.56 13.46 24.40
C GLN A 365 -2.33 11.95 24.64
N THR A 366 -1.96 11.16 23.62
CA THR A 366 -1.48 9.77 23.84
C THR A 366 -0.15 9.72 24.60
N ASN A 367 0.82 10.60 24.28
CA ASN A 367 2.08 10.68 25.03
C ASN A 367 1.80 10.93 26.53
N MET A 368 0.90 11.86 26.84
CA MET A 368 0.49 12.14 28.21
C MET A 368 -0.36 11.04 28.86
N ASN A 369 -1.21 10.34 28.10
CA ASN A 369 -1.96 9.18 28.60
C ASN A 369 -1.02 8.04 29.02
N VAL A 370 0.02 7.75 28.23
CA VAL A 370 1.05 6.79 28.63
C VAL A 370 1.85 7.30 29.83
N ASN A 371 2.26 8.58 29.84
CA ASN A 371 2.94 9.16 31.00
C ASN A 371 2.11 9.05 32.29
N GLU A 372 0.83 9.40 32.26
CA GLU A 372 -0.09 9.36 33.41
C GLU A 372 -0.32 7.93 33.91
N VAL A 373 -0.63 6.98 33.01
CA VAL A 373 -0.84 5.56 33.36
C VAL A 373 0.43 4.95 33.95
N LEU A 374 1.59 5.16 33.33
CA LEU A 374 2.87 4.66 33.85
C LEU A 374 3.24 5.32 35.19
N SER A 375 2.98 6.62 35.34
CA SER A 375 3.23 7.36 36.58
C SER A 375 2.40 6.80 37.72
N ASN A 376 1.08 6.68 37.54
CA ASN A 376 0.18 6.15 38.55
C ASN A 376 0.44 4.67 38.84
N ARG A 377 0.75 3.85 37.83
CA ARG A 377 1.10 2.44 38.04
C ARG A 377 2.42 2.27 38.79
N ALA A 378 3.44 3.09 38.47
CA ALA A 378 4.72 3.09 39.18
C ALA A 378 4.57 3.60 40.63
N ILE A 379 3.69 4.58 40.89
CA ILE A 379 3.31 4.97 42.26
C ILE A 379 2.73 3.78 43.05
N MET A 380 1.80 3.01 42.47
CA MET A 380 1.25 1.82 43.12
C MET A 380 2.31 0.76 43.41
N ILE A 381 3.26 0.55 42.50
CA ILE A 381 4.39 -0.39 42.67
C ILE A 381 5.29 0.05 43.84
N LEU A 382 5.41 1.36 44.07
CA LEU A 382 6.17 1.96 45.18
C LEU A 382 5.31 2.21 46.45
N GLY A 383 4.06 1.76 46.47
CA GLY A 383 3.17 1.85 47.65
C GLY A 383 2.57 3.24 47.92
N GLY A 384 2.59 4.15 46.96
CA GLY A 384 2.00 5.49 47.08
C GLY A 384 0.55 5.59 46.57
N GLU A 385 -0.01 6.80 46.62
CA GLU A 385 -1.41 7.10 46.26
C GLU A 385 -1.59 7.52 44.79
N VAL A 386 -2.50 6.86 44.08
CA VAL A 386 -2.81 7.16 42.66
C VAL A 386 -3.33 8.60 42.49
N GLY A 387 -2.73 9.34 41.56
CA GLY A 387 -3.05 10.74 41.27
C GLY A 387 -2.27 11.78 42.09
N SER A 388 -1.55 11.36 43.14
CA SER A 388 -0.66 12.22 43.95
C SER A 388 0.58 12.72 43.20
N LYS A 389 0.88 12.11 42.04
CA LYS A 389 2.07 12.36 41.21
C LYS A 389 3.41 12.25 41.99
N THR A 390 3.41 11.47 43.08
CA THR A 390 4.53 11.29 44.02
C THR A 390 4.60 9.81 44.42
N PRO A 391 5.78 9.15 44.40
CA PRO A 391 7.11 9.65 44.03
C PRO A 391 7.35 9.75 42.51
N VAL A 392 6.38 9.42 41.67
CA VAL A 392 6.53 9.46 40.20
C VAL A 392 5.65 10.57 39.63
N HIS A 393 6.26 11.55 38.95
CA HIS A 393 5.55 12.62 38.26
C HIS A 393 5.49 12.33 36.75
N PRO A 394 4.34 12.50 36.07
CA PRO A 394 4.18 12.07 34.68
C PRO A 394 5.03 12.89 33.70
N ASN A 395 5.35 14.14 34.01
CA ASN A 395 6.25 14.95 33.19
C ASN A 395 7.71 14.71 33.61
N ASP A 396 8.04 15.07 34.85
CA ASP A 396 9.41 15.21 35.36
C ASP A 396 10.14 13.86 35.45
N HIS A 397 9.42 12.74 35.62
CA HIS A 397 9.99 11.40 35.69
C HIS A 397 9.67 10.57 34.44
N CYS A 398 8.40 10.35 34.09
CA CYS A 398 8.05 9.51 32.91
C CYS A 398 8.44 10.18 31.58
N ASN A 399 8.33 11.50 31.47
CA ASN A 399 8.66 12.28 30.27
C ASN A 399 10.02 13.00 30.37
N MET A 400 10.92 12.59 31.29
CA MET A 400 12.23 13.22 31.49
C MET A 400 13.06 13.16 30.19
N GLY A 401 13.58 14.31 29.74
CA GLY A 401 14.38 14.45 28.52
C GLY A 401 13.60 14.33 27.20
N GLN A 402 12.27 14.28 27.24
CA GLN A 402 11.44 13.98 26.07
C GLN A 402 10.48 15.13 25.76
N SER A 403 9.97 15.16 24.53
CA SER A 403 8.77 15.89 24.12
C SER A 403 7.73 14.90 23.59
N SER A 404 6.48 15.33 23.47
CA SER A 404 5.53 14.63 22.62
C SER A 404 5.95 14.66 21.15
N ASN A 405 6.62 15.74 20.74
CA ASN A 405 6.99 15.99 19.36
C ASN A 405 8.00 14.97 18.84
N ASP A 406 8.90 14.46 19.69
CA ASP A 406 9.93 13.47 19.34
C ASP A 406 9.65 12.05 19.89
N SER A 407 8.91 11.90 21.00
CA SER A 407 8.46 10.59 21.48
C SER A 407 7.41 9.96 20.55
N PHE A 408 6.44 10.74 20.06
CA PHE A 408 5.36 10.21 19.23
C PHE A 408 5.82 9.71 17.86
N PRO A 409 6.61 10.44 17.03
CA PRO A 409 7.18 9.90 15.80
C PRO A 409 8.07 8.67 16.05
N THR A 410 8.82 8.64 17.16
CA THR A 410 9.60 7.47 17.57
C THR A 410 8.71 6.26 17.83
N ALA A 411 7.61 6.43 18.56
CA ALA A 411 6.62 5.37 18.77
C ALA A 411 5.94 4.94 17.46
N MET A 412 5.66 5.87 16.54
CA MET A 412 5.11 5.55 15.21
C MET A 412 6.04 4.64 14.42
N HIS A 413 7.34 4.94 14.40
CA HIS A 413 8.35 4.14 13.71
C HIS A 413 8.46 2.74 14.33
N ILE A 414 8.62 2.64 15.65
CA ILE A 414 8.69 1.35 16.38
C ILE A 414 7.44 0.51 16.12
N ALA A 415 6.24 1.08 16.31
CA ALA A 415 4.98 0.38 16.08
C ALA A 415 4.86 -0.15 14.64
N SER A 416 5.23 0.67 13.65
CA SER A 416 5.15 0.32 12.23
C SER A 416 6.11 -0.80 11.87
N VAL A 417 7.40 -0.67 12.21
CA VAL A 417 8.43 -1.69 11.91
C VAL A 417 8.06 -3.03 12.55
N VAL A 418 7.70 -3.04 13.84
CA VAL A 418 7.42 -4.30 14.54
C VAL A 418 6.13 -4.95 14.01
N THR A 419 5.11 -4.17 13.62
CA THR A 419 3.90 -4.70 12.96
C THR A 419 4.22 -5.31 11.60
N ILE A 420 5.10 -4.66 10.81
CA ILE A 420 5.53 -5.15 9.50
C ILE A 420 6.29 -6.48 9.66
N MET A 421 7.26 -6.53 10.56
CA MET A 421 8.11 -7.71 10.79
C MET A 421 7.34 -8.89 11.38
N ASN A 422 6.37 -8.65 12.27
CA ASN A 422 5.63 -9.72 12.97
C ASN A 422 4.33 -10.16 12.27
N ARG A 423 3.79 -9.39 11.31
CA ARG A 423 2.48 -9.66 10.68
C ARG A 423 2.48 -9.54 9.16
N THR A 424 2.96 -8.42 8.61
CA THR A 424 2.93 -8.17 7.15
C THR A 424 3.88 -9.09 6.40
N ILE A 425 5.16 -9.13 6.78
CA ILE A 425 6.19 -9.94 6.13
C ILE A 425 5.94 -11.44 6.29
N PRO A 426 5.55 -11.98 7.47
CA PRO A 426 5.15 -13.38 7.61
C PRO A 426 3.95 -13.75 6.75
N GLY A 427 2.89 -12.94 6.71
CA GLY A 427 1.70 -13.21 5.88
C GLY A 427 2.00 -13.23 4.39
N LEU A 428 2.86 -12.32 3.91
CA LEU A 428 3.36 -12.33 2.53
C LEU A 428 4.25 -13.55 2.25
N LYS A 429 5.09 -13.99 3.20
CA LYS A 429 5.93 -15.18 3.06
C LYS A 429 5.09 -16.46 2.99
N THR A 430 4.04 -16.60 3.80
CA THR A 430 3.06 -17.71 3.69
C THR A 430 2.41 -17.76 2.29
N LEU A 431 2.06 -16.60 1.72
CA LEU A 431 1.52 -16.52 0.36
C LEU A 431 2.56 -16.83 -0.72
N HIS A 432 3.80 -16.36 -0.56
CA HIS A 432 4.90 -16.67 -1.46
C HIS A 432 5.12 -18.19 -1.56
N GLU A 433 5.27 -18.88 -0.42
CA GLU A 433 5.51 -20.33 -0.41
C GLU A 433 4.32 -21.11 -0.98
N ALA A 434 3.07 -20.70 -0.71
CA ALA A 434 1.88 -21.34 -1.29
C ALA A 434 1.83 -21.20 -2.82
N LEU A 435 2.11 -20.00 -3.36
CA LEU A 435 2.18 -19.77 -4.80
C LEU A 435 3.38 -20.50 -5.44
N LYS A 436 4.52 -20.54 -4.75
CA LYS A 436 5.73 -21.23 -5.22
C LYS A 436 5.55 -22.74 -5.26
N ALA A 437 4.90 -23.33 -4.25
CA ALA A 437 4.53 -24.74 -4.24
C ALA A 437 3.60 -25.08 -5.41
N LYS A 438 2.54 -24.29 -5.64
CA LYS A 438 1.64 -24.46 -6.79
C LYS A 438 2.34 -24.26 -8.14
N SER A 439 3.32 -23.36 -8.23
CA SER A 439 4.15 -23.20 -9.43
C SER A 439 4.94 -24.47 -9.78
N VAL A 440 5.40 -25.24 -8.79
CA VAL A 440 6.07 -26.55 -8.99
C VAL A 440 5.05 -27.67 -9.25
N GLU A 441 3.96 -27.73 -8.48
CA GLU A 441 2.86 -28.70 -8.67
C GLU A 441 2.28 -28.66 -10.09
N PHE A 442 2.26 -27.48 -10.70
CA PHE A 442 1.68 -27.24 -12.03
C PHE A 442 2.75 -27.08 -13.14
N GLU A 443 4.02 -27.37 -12.87
CA GLU A 443 5.16 -27.09 -13.78
C GLU A 443 4.94 -27.64 -15.20
N THR A 444 4.38 -28.85 -15.33
CA THR A 444 4.17 -29.56 -16.60
C THR A 444 2.79 -29.33 -17.24
N LEU A 445 1.88 -28.62 -16.58
CA LEU A 445 0.48 -28.51 -17.00
C LEU A 445 0.31 -27.42 -18.07
N VAL A 446 0.44 -27.78 -19.34
CA VAL A 446 0.24 -26.87 -20.48
C VAL A 446 -1.21 -26.38 -20.54
N LYS A 447 -1.38 -25.06 -20.68
CA LYS A 447 -2.67 -24.36 -20.86
C LYS A 447 -2.55 -23.30 -21.95
N ILE A 448 -3.69 -22.78 -22.40
CA ILE A 448 -3.69 -21.64 -23.32
C ILE A 448 -3.38 -20.33 -22.57
N GLY A 449 -2.45 -19.54 -23.10
CA GLY A 449 -2.19 -18.19 -22.60
C GLY A 449 -3.28 -17.23 -23.04
N ARG A 450 -3.40 -16.09 -22.35
CA ARG A 450 -4.31 -15.00 -22.76
C ARG A 450 -3.65 -13.63 -22.67
N THR A 451 -3.82 -12.84 -23.72
CA THR A 451 -3.41 -11.43 -23.78
C THR A 451 -4.59 -10.61 -24.30
N HIS A 452 -4.83 -9.41 -23.75
CA HIS A 452 -6.02 -8.60 -24.05
C HIS A 452 -7.36 -9.37 -23.87
N CYS A 453 -7.38 -10.34 -22.96
CA CYS A 453 -8.46 -11.32 -22.74
C CYS A 453 -8.83 -12.19 -23.96
N GLN A 454 -8.03 -12.18 -25.02
CA GLN A 454 -8.09 -13.12 -26.13
C GLN A 454 -7.16 -14.30 -25.89
N ASP A 455 -7.40 -15.42 -26.58
CA ASP A 455 -6.45 -16.53 -26.67
C ASP A 455 -5.08 -16.07 -27.20
N ALA A 456 -4.01 -16.71 -26.72
CA ALA A 456 -2.63 -16.49 -27.14
C ALA A 456 -1.89 -17.84 -27.27
N THR A 457 -0.55 -17.83 -27.34
CA THR A 457 0.25 -19.08 -27.36
C THR A 457 0.16 -19.85 -26.04
N PRO A 458 0.49 -21.15 -26.02
CA PRO A 458 0.56 -21.93 -24.78
C PRO A 458 1.62 -21.44 -23.79
N LEU A 459 1.39 -21.74 -22.52
CA LEU A 459 2.35 -21.71 -21.41
C LEU A 459 1.96 -22.80 -20.41
N THR A 460 2.79 -23.13 -19.42
CA THR A 460 2.34 -24.00 -18.32
C THR A 460 1.69 -23.19 -17.20
N LEU A 461 0.73 -23.80 -16.51
CA LEU A 461 0.10 -23.24 -15.33
C LEU A 461 1.14 -22.99 -14.21
N GLY A 462 2.21 -23.80 -14.16
CA GLY A 462 3.37 -23.57 -13.30
C GLY A 462 4.18 -22.32 -13.67
N GLN A 463 4.34 -22.01 -14.97
CA GLN A 463 4.91 -20.74 -15.43
C GLN A 463 4.02 -19.55 -15.04
N GLU A 464 2.70 -19.66 -15.19
CA GLU A 464 1.73 -18.62 -14.78
C GLU A 464 1.82 -18.33 -13.27
N PHE A 465 1.83 -19.39 -12.45
CA PHE A 465 1.99 -19.27 -11.00
C PHE A 465 3.39 -18.81 -10.58
N SER A 466 4.44 -19.06 -11.38
CA SER A 466 5.78 -18.53 -11.11
C SER A 466 5.80 -16.99 -11.14
N GLY A 467 5.00 -16.37 -12.01
CA GLY A 467 4.82 -14.92 -12.06
C GLY A 467 4.15 -14.37 -10.80
N TYR A 468 3.11 -15.05 -10.28
CA TYR A 468 2.46 -14.66 -9.03
C TYR A 468 3.42 -14.73 -7.83
N ALA A 469 4.20 -15.82 -7.71
CA ALA A 469 5.21 -15.96 -6.67
C ALA A 469 6.25 -14.82 -6.77
N GLN A 470 6.80 -14.57 -7.97
CA GLN A 470 7.79 -13.52 -8.19
C GLN A 470 7.26 -12.11 -7.83
N GLN A 471 5.97 -11.82 -8.10
CA GLN A 471 5.34 -10.57 -7.69
C GLN A 471 5.25 -10.41 -6.16
N VAL A 472 5.03 -11.51 -5.41
CA VAL A 472 5.01 -11.48 -3.93
C VAL A 472 6.43 -11.40 -3.35
N GLU A 473 7.42 -12.06 -3.97
CA GLU A 473 8.83 -11.91 -3.59
C GLU A 473 9.29 -10.46 -3.71
N TYR A 474 9.00 -9.80 -4.84
CA TYR A 474 9.29 -8.38 -5.04
C TYR A 474 8.44 -7.44 -4.15
N ALA A 475 7.31 -7.90 -3.60
CA ALA A 475 6.57 -7.16 -2.59
C ALA A 475 7.26 -7.20 -1.22
N ILE A 476 7.70 -8.39 -0.81
CA ILE A 476 8.50 -8.61 0.41
C ILE A 476 9.76 -7.75 0.37
N GLN A 477 10.58 -7.89 -0.68
CA GLN A 477 11.84 -7.14 -0.84
C GLN A 477 11.62 -5.62 -0.82
N ARG A 478 10.57 -5.11 -1.48
CA ARG A 478 10.26 -3.67 -1.49
C ARG A 478 9.88 -3.13 -0.12
N ILE A 479 9.13 -3.90 0.66
CA ILE A 479 8.76 -3.52 2.03
C ILE A 479 10.00 -3.59 2.94
N GLU A 480 10.77 -4.68 2.87
CA GLU A 480 12.01 -4.86 3.65
C GLU A 480 13.03 -3.74 3.38
N HIS A 481 13.24 -3.34 2.12
CA HIS A 481 14.10 -2.19 1.78
C HIS A 481 13.61 -0.85 2.34
N SER A 482 12.29 -0.65 2.50
CA SER A 482 11.73 0.60 3.05
C SER A 482 11.82 0.69 4.58
N LEU A 483 12.23 -0.38 5.29
CA LEU A 483 12.40 -0.36 6.75
C LEU A 483 13.59 0.51 7.20
N ASP A 484 14.63 0.64 6.37
CA ASP A 484 15.78 1.54 6.61
C ASP A 484 15.34 2.99 6.83
N ALA A 485 14.21 3.41 6.24
CA ALA A 485 13.65 4.72 6.46
C ALA A 485 13.06 4.89 7.87
N LEU A 486 12.47 3.82 8.44
CA LEU A 486 11.80 3.80 9.75
C LEU A 486 12.72 3.44 10.93
N TYR A 487 13.83 2.72 10.71
CA TYR A 487 14.79 2.43 11.79
C TYR A 487 15.43 3.68 12.40
N ARG A 488 15.34 4.83 11.71
CA ARG A 488 15.83 6.13 12.15
C ARG A 488 14.80 6.80 13.06
N LEU A 489 15.13 7.02 14.33
CA LEU A 489 14.22 7.53 15.37
C LEU A 489 14.43 9.03 15.63
N ALA A 490 13.35 9.75 15.94
CA ALA A 490 13.37 11.20 16.19
C ALA A 490 13.77 11.59 17.62
N LEU A 491 13.78 10.63 18.54
CA LEU A 491 13.94 10.84 19.99
C LEU A 491 15.28 11.53 20.32
N GLY A 492 15.20 12.56 21.16
CA GLY A 492 16.31 13.48 21.43
C GLY A 492 16.25 14.76 20.60
N GLY A 493 15.34 14.89 19.63
CA GLY A 493 15.02 16.18 19.00
C GLY A 493 14.25 17.14 19.93
N THR A 494 13.61 16.60 20.97
CA THR A 494 12.73 17.28 21.93
C THR A 494 11.69 18.19 21.26
N ALA A 495 11.71 19.49 21.51
CA ALA A 495 10.63 20.38 21.10
C ALA A 495 10.62 20.67 19.59
N VAL A 496 11.81 20.90 19.00
CA VAL A 496 11.99 21.50 17.66
C VAL A 496 13.24 20.99 16.91
N GLY A 497 13.85 19.89 17.37
CA GLY A 497 15.00 19.24 16.72
C GLY A 497 16.37 19.60 17.33
N THR A 498 16.41 20.47 18.32
CA THR A 498 17.64 21.01 18.92
C THR A 498 18.21 20.21 20.10
N GLY A 499 17.47 19.24 20.65
CA GLY A 499 17.88 18.52 21.86
C GLY A 499 17.92 19.38 23.13
N LEU A 500 17.20 20.50 23.16
CA LEU A 500 17.09 21.31 24.37
C LEU A 500 16.53 20.46 25.52
N ASN A 501 17.18 20.56 26.69
CA ASN A 501 16.93 19.80 27.92
C ASN A 501 17.33 18.30 27.88
N THR A 502 18.10 17.84 26.89
CA THR A 502 18.79 16.53 26.95
C THR A 502 20.27 16.67 27.33
N THR A 503 21.00 15.56 27.29
CA THR A 503 22.46 15.48 27.35
C THR A 503 23.03 15.09 25.98
N GLU A 504 24.32 15.34 25.76
CA GLU A 504 25.05 14.72 24.64
C GLU A 504 25.00 13.18 24.78
N GLY A 505 24.96 12.43 23.67
CA GLY A 505 24.78 10.97 23.67
C GLY A 505 23.33 10.47 23.81
N TYR A 506 22.41 11.27 24.37
CA TYR A 506 21.01 10.89 24.68
C TYR A 506 20.28 10.15 23.55
N ALA A 507 20.23 10.75 22.35
CA ALA A 507 19.51 10.18 21.20
C ALA A 507 20.10 8.83 20.76
N THR A 508 21.44 8.74 20.71
CA THR A 508 22.16 7.53 20.27
C THR A 508 22.09 6.40 21.30
N GLU A 509 22.22 6.69 22.59
CA GLU A 509 22.15 5.67 23.64
C GLU A 509 20.74 5.12 23.83
N ILE A 510 19.70 5.95 23.71
CA ILE A 510 18.32 5.46 23.83
C ILE A 510 17.89 4.73 22.56
N ALA A 511 18.35 5.14 21.37
CA ALA A 511 18.16 4.33 20.16
C ALA A 511 18.82 2.95 20.29
N ALA A 512 20.02 2.86 20.88
CA ALA A 512 20.67 1.58 21.18
C ALA A 512 19.88 0.75 22.21
N LYS A 513 19.39 1.34 23.31
CA LYS A 513 18.52 0.64 24.29
C LYS A 513 17.22 0.13 23.66
N ILE A 514 16.62 0.88 22.73
CA ILE A 514 15.44 0.46 21.97
C ILE A 514 15.80 -0.68 21.00
N ALA A 515 16.97 -0.64 20.36
CA ALA A 515 17.46 -1.72 19.51
C ALA A 515 17.71 -3.02 20.30
N ASP A 516 18.31 -2.93 21.48
CA ASP A 516 18.54 -4.07 22.39
C ASP A 516 17.22 -4.70 22.88
N GLU A 517 16.25 -3.88 23.32
CA GLU A 517 14.95 -4.33 23.82
C GLU A 517 14.07 -4.95 22.73
N THR A 518 14.20 -4.49 21.47
CA THR A 518 13.40 -4.97 20.33
C THR A 518 14.09 -6.03 19.47
N GLY A 519 15.42 -6.17 19.53
CA GLY A 519 16.21 -7.00 18.61
C GLY A 519 16.24 -6.47 17.16
N LEU A 520 15.97 -5.18 16.95
CA LEU A 520 15.86 -4.54 15.64
C LEU A 520 16.86 -3.36 15.52
N PRO A 521 17.42 -3.07 14.32
CA PRO A 521 18.55 -2.14 14.14
C PRO A 521 18.14 -0.64 14.20
N PHE A 522 17.42 -0.23 15.24
CA PHE A 522 17.05 1.17 15.46
C PHE A 522 18.28 2.05 15.73
N THR A 523 18.23 3.28 15.19
CA THR A 523 19.31 4.29 15.28
C THR A 523 18.71 5.67 15.49
N SER A 524 19.51 6.63 15.98
CA SER A 524 19.11 8.05 15.94
C SER A 524 18.99 8.51 14.49
N ALA A 525 17.97 9.29 14.17
CA ALA A 525 17.91 9.97 12.87
C ALA A 525 19.11 10.92 12.70
N PRO A 526 19.68 11.03 11.49
CA PRO A 526 20.84 11.89 11.22
C PRO A 526 20.49 13.38 11.18
N ASN A 527 19.20 13.71 11.11
CA ASN A 527 18.67 15.07 11.21
C ASN A 527 17.39 15.06 12.05
N LEU A 528 17.47 15.64 13.25
CA LEU A 528 16.36 15.66 14.20
C LEU A 528 15.33 16.78 13.92
N PHE A 529 15.55 17.64 12.93
CA PHE A 529 14.56 18.62 12.47
C PHE A 529 13.62 17.98 11.44
N GLU A 530 14.18 17.25 10.47
CA GLU A 530 13.41 16.50 9.46
C GLU A 530 12.48 15.47 10.12
N ALA A 531 12.99 14.67 11.05
CA ALA A 531 12.23 13.64 11.76
C ALA A 531 11.07 14.16 12.65
N LEU A 532 10.90 15.48 12.78
CA LEU A 532 9.78 16.15 13.46
C LEU A 532 8.87 16.89 12.48
N ALA A 533 9.48 17.64 11.56
CA ALA A 533 8.83 18.49 10.57
C ALA A 533 8.19 17.72 9.40
N ALA A 534 8.71 16.53 9.09
CA ALA A 534 8.28 15.68 7.98
C ALA A 534 7.88 14.27 8.48
N HIS A 535 7.44 13.42 7.56
CA HIS A 535 7.11 12.00 7.80
C HIS A 535 7.32 11.16 6.53
N ASP A 536 8.33 11.50 5.74
CA ASP A 536 8.55 10.95 4.40
C ASP A 536 8.80 9.43 4.45
N SER A 537 9.39 8.94 5.55
CA SER A 537 9.54 7.51 5.89
C SER A 537 8.19 6.75 5.88
N LEU A 538 7.12 7.32 6.44
CA LEU A 538 5.80 6.69 6.43
C LEU A 538 5.16 6.75 5.02
N VAL A 539 5.41 7.81 4.26
CA VAL A 539 4.90 7.97 2.89
C VAL A 539 5.58 6.96 1.95
N GLU A 540 6.89 6.76 2.09
CA GLU A 540 7.69 5.78 1.34
C GLU A 540 7.21 4.35 1.55
N VAL A 541 7.10 3.90 2.81
CA VAL A 541 6.59 2.57 3.18
C VAL A 541 5.14 2.38 2.71
N SER A 542 4.33 3.44 2.78
CA SER A 542 2.96 3.43 2.25
C SER A 542 2.91 3.29 0.72
N GLY A 543 3.89 3.84 -0.01
CA GLY A 543 4.08 3.57 -1.45
C GLY A 543 4.49 2.12 -1.74
N ALA A 544 5.33 1.52 -0.89
CA ALA A 544 5.68 0.10 -0.98
C ALA A 544 4.46 -0.81 -0.75
N PHE A 545 3.58 -0.47 0.19
CA PHE A 545 2.28 -1.12 0.39
C PHE A 545 1.35 -0.94 -0.81
N THR A 546 1.22 0.26 -1.36
CA THR A 546 0.40 0.54 -2.57
C THR A 546 0.82 -0.32 -3.76
N THR A 547 2.13 -0.43 -4.01
CA THR A 547 2.69 -1.27 -5.09
C THR A 547 2.45 -2.77 -4.82
N THR A 548 2.42 -3.16 -3.55
CA THR A 548 2.09 -4.52 -3.10
C THR A 548 0.62 -4.84 -3.31
N ALA A 549 -0.30 -3.94 -2.91
CA ALA A 549 -1.74 -4.06 -3.14
C ALA A 549 -2.09 -4.18 -4.63
N ALA A 550 -1.44 -3.41 -5.51
CA ALA A 550 -1.61 -3.54 -6.96
C ALA A 550 -1.23 -4.94 -7.47
N SER A 551 -0.17 -5.53 -6.91
CA SER A 551 0.32 -6.87 -7.26
C SER A 551 -0.62 -7.97 -6.74
N LEU A 552 -1.02 -7.91 -5.47
CA LEU A 552 -1.97 -8.84 -4.85
C LEU A 552 -3.34 -8.81 -5.53
N ASN A 553 -3.84 -7.62 -5.87
CA ASN A 553 -5.07 -7.45 -6.63
C ASN A 553 -4.99 -8.13 -8.01
N LYS A 554 -3.84 -8.08 -8.70
CA LYS A 554 -3.65 -8.80 -9.98
C LYS A 554 -3.79 -10.31 -9.76
N ILE A 555 -3.05 -10.87 -8.79
CA ILE A 555 -3.06 -12.31 -8.48
C ILE A 555 -4.48 -12.80 -8.12
N ALA A 556 -5.20 -12.05 -7.27
CA ALA A 556 -6.57 -12.36 -6.88
C ALA A 556 -7.58 -12.27 -8.05
N ASN A 557 -7.38 -11.32 -8.98
CA ASN A 557 -8.15 -11.26 -10.23
C ASN A 557 -7.86 -12.47 -11.12
N ASP A 558 -6.58 -12.78 -11.33
CA ASP A 558 -6.09 -13.98 -12.00
C ASP A 558 -6.89 -15.23 -11.62
N ILE A 559 -6.77 -15.59 -10.34
CA ILE A 559 -7.33 -16.81 -9.76
C ILE A 559 -8.88 -16.83 -9.83
N ARG A 560 -9.58 -15.70 -9.64
CA ARG A 560 -11.06 -15.68 -9.77
C ARG A 560 -11.56 -15.73 -11.22
N PHE A 561 -10.80 -15.23 -12.19
CA PHE A 561 -11.14 -15.41 -13.60
C PHE A 561 -10.89 -16.85 -14.06
N LEU A 562 -9.76 -17.44 -13.70
CA LEU A 562 -9.44 -18.84 -14.02
C LEU A 562 -10.41 -19.82 -13.34
N GLY A 563 -10.86 -19.50 -12.11
CA GLY A 563 -11.89 -20.23 -11.37
C GLY A 563 -13.35 -19.90 -11.75
N SER A 564 -13.60 -19.08 -12.78
CA SER A 564 -14.97 -18.70 -13.17
C SER A 564 -15.72 -19.87 -13.82
N GLY A 565 -16.92 -20.20 -13.33
CA GLY A 565 -17.64 -21.39 -13.77
C GLY A 565 -18.91 -21.69 -12.96
N PRO A 566 -19.30 -22.96 -12.76
CA PRO A 566 -18.60 -24.19 -13.21
C PRO A 566 -18.83 -24.53 -14.69
N ARG A 567 -19.79 -23.89 -15.39
CA ARG A 567 -20.15 -24.20 -16.78
C ARG A 567 -20.09 -23.03 -17.77
N CYS A 568 -20.15 -21.79 -17.28
CA CYS A 568 -20.33 -20.59 -18.10
C CYS A 568 -19.15 -19.60 -17.97
N GLY A 569 -17.93 -20.10 -17.79
CA GLY A 569 -16.72 -19.29 -17.59
C GLY A 569 -15.47 -20.01 -18.13
N LEU A 570 -14.29 -19.59 -17.68
CA LEU A 570 -13.03 -20.25 -18.06
C LEU A 570 -12.96 -21.66 -17.47
N GLY A 571 -13.13 -21.79 -16.15
CA GLY A 571 -13.20 -23.08 -15.46
C GLY A 571 -11.90 -23.90 -15.49
N GLU A 572 -10.75 -23.24 -15.70
CA GLU A 572 -9.42 -23.88 -15.72
C GLU A 572 -8.96 -24.29 -14.31
N LEU A 573 -9.41 -23.57 -13.28
CA LEU A 573 -9.16 -23.89 -11.87
C LEU A 573 -10.45 -24.24 -11.14
N SER A 574 -10.35 -25.15 -10.17
CA SER A 574 -11.32 -25.32 -9.10
C SER A 574 -10.74 -24.75 -7.81
N LEU A 575 -11.53 -23.92 -7.11
CA LEU A 575 -11.13 -23.23 -5.89
C LEU A 575 -11.81 -23.89 -4.65
N PRO A 576 -11.21 -23.80 -3.45
CA PRO A 576 -11.78 -24.41 -2.24
C PRO A 576 -13.19 -23.90 -1.90
N PRO A 577 -14.18 -24.81 -1.69
CA PRO A 577 -15.54 -24.43 -1.29
C PRO A 577 -15.62 -24.20 0.22
N ASN A 578 -15.15 -23.03 0.67
CA ASN A 578 -15.10 -22.68 2.10
C ASN A 578 -16.50 -22.47 2.71
N GLU A 579 -17.44 -21.88 1.96
CA GLU A 579 -18.80 -21.60 2.43
C GLU A 579 -19.86 -21.66 1.30
N PRO A 580 -21.17 -21.79 1.63
CA PRO A 580 -22.25 -21.71 0.64
C PRO A 580 -22.31 -20.32 -0.02
N GLY A 581 -22.02 -20.25 -1.32
CA GLY A 581 -21.90 -19.00 -2.09
C GLY A 581 -23.22 -18.33 -2.49
N SER A 582 -24.37 -18.82 -2.02
CA SER A 582 -25.67 -18.17 -2.23
C SER A 582 -26.75 -18.67 -1.27
N SER A 583 -27.59 -17.73 -0.82
CA SER A 583 -28.83 -18.00 -0.08
C SER A 583 -29.99 -18.51 -0.94
N ILE A 584 -29.90 -18.40 -2.27
CA ILE A 584 -31.00 -18.72 -3.21
C ILE A 584 -30.60 -19.68 -4.34
N MET A 585 -29.30 -19.91 -4.58
CA MET A 585 -28.79 -20.88 -5.55
C MET A 585 -28.06 -22.03 -4.84
N PRO A 586 -28.74 -23.14 -4.50
CA PRO A 586 -28.11 -24.31 -3.88
C PRO A 586 -26.92 -24.82 -4.70
N GLY A 587 -25.81 -25.14 -4.02
CA GLY A 587 -24.59 -25.64 -4.67
C GLY A 587 -23.73 -24.57 -5.36
N LYS A 588 -24.10 -23.29 -5.36
CA LYS A 588 -23.22 -22.21 -5.80
C LYS A 588 -22.12 -21.96 -4.77
N VAL A 589 -20.90 -21.77 -5.25
CA VAL A 589 -19.68 -21.43 -4.48
C VAL A 589 -19.06 -20.19 -5.12
N ASN A 590 -18.46 -19.30 -4.33
CA ASN A 590 -17.89 -18.03 -4.78
C ASN A 590 -16.38 -17.97 -4.50
N PRO A 591 -15.61 -17.17 -5.26
CA PRO A 591 -14.20 -16.90 -4.98
C PRO A 591 -14.01 -15.88 -3.83
N THR A 592 -14.65 -16.12 -2.67
CA THR A 592 -14.76 -15.17 -1.54
C THR A 592 -13.41 -14.69 -1.01
N GLN A 593 -12.40 -15.56 -0.96
CA GLN A 593 -11.03 -15.19 -0.57
C GLN A 593 -10.39 -14.24 -1.59
N CYS A 594 -10.67 -14.38 -2.90
CA CYS A 594 -10.24 -13.42 -3.91
C CYS A 594 -10.98 -12.08 -3.75
N GLU A 595 -12.29 -12.12 -3.48
CA GLU A 595 -13.12 -10.93 -3.23
C GLU A 595 -12.56 -10.12 -2.05
N ALA A 596 -12.37 -10.78 -0.89
CA ALA A 596 -11.80 -10.19 0.32
C ALA A 596 -10.41 -9.56 0.08
N LEU A 597 -9.48 -10.28 -0.55
CA LEU A 597 -8.15 -9.75 -0.86
C LEU A 597 -8.23 -8.52 -1.78
N THR A 598 -9.13 -8.49 -2.77
CA THR A 598 -9.30 -7.30 -3.62
C THR A 598 -9.94 -6.10 -2.91
N MET A 599 -10.82 -6.32 -1.92
CA MET A 599 -11.34 -5.23 -1.08
C MET A 599 -10.24 -4.66 -0.17
N VAL A 600 -9.41 -5.52 0.43
CA VAL A 600 -8.22 -5.09 1.20
C VAL A 600 -7.26 -4.27 0.34
N CYS A 601 -7.02 -4.67 -0.91
CA CYS A 601 -6.15 -3.92 -1.82
C CYS A 601 -6.70 -2.51 -2.11
N ALA A 602 -8.02 -2.35 -2.21
CA ALA A 602 -8.66 -1.04 -2.35
C ALA A 602 -8.52 -0.18 -1.08
N GLN A 603 -8.70 -0.78 0.11
CA GLN A 603 -8.53 -0.09 1.39
C GLN A 603 -7.10 0.43 1.57
N VAL A 604 -6.07 -0.38 1.27
CA VAL A 604 -4.66 0.02 1.33
C VAL A 604 -4.37 1.24 0.45
N ILE A 605 -4.95 1.32 -0.75
CA ILE A 605 -4.81 2.47 -1.65
C ILE A 605 -5.49 3.72 -1.06
N GLY A 606 -6.66 3.57 -0.42
CA GLY A 606 -7.33 4.64 0.31
C GLY A 606 -6.50 5.15 1.50
N ASN A 607 -5.94 4.23 2.29
CA ASN A 607 -5.04 4.54 3.40
C ASN A 607 -3.79 5.28 2.92
N HIS A 608 -3.21 4.90 1.77
CA HIS A 608 -2.07 5.62 1.18
C HIS A 608 -2.42 7.04 0.74
N ALA A 609 -3.61 7.28 0.20
CA ALA A 609 -4.07 8.63 -0.09
C ALA A 609 -4.16 9.49 1.19
N ALA A 610 -4.70 8.93 2.28
CA ALA A 610 -4.76 9.61 3.58
C ALA A 610 -3.36 9.89 4.18
N ILE A 611 -2.42 8.94 4.07
CA ILE A 611 -1.02 9.11 4.52
C ILE A 611 -0.31 10.18 3.68
N SER A 612 -0.50 10.18 2.37
CA SER A 612 0.09 11.17 1.45
C SER A 612 -0.45 12.58 1.73
N VAL A 613 -1.75 12.70 2.00
CA VAL A 613 -2.37 13.95 2.47
C VAL A 613 -1.84 14.37 3.84
N GLY A 614 -1.56 13.44 4.76
CA GLY A 614 -0.93 13.76 6.04
C GLY A 614 0.52 14.26 5.90
N GLY A 615 1.32 13.64 5.03
CA GLY A 615 2.72 14.00 4.80
C GLY A 615 2.90 15.44 4.31
N MET A 616 2.05 15.89 3.37
CA MET A 616 2.10 17.25 2.82
C MET A 616 1.66 18.37 3.78
N GLN A 617 1.28 18.07 5.02
CA GLN A 617 0.82 19.04 6.03
C GLN A 617 1.90 19.37 7.09
N GLY A 618 3.18 19.23 6.74
CA GLY A 618 4.29 19.75 7.54
C GLY A 618 4.21 21.28 7.66
N GLN A 619 4.34 21.82 8.87
CA GLN A 619 4.32 23.26 9.12
C GLN A 619 5.49 23.64 10.05
N PHE A 620 6.46 24.37 9.49
CA PHE A 620 7.70 24.75 10.19
C PHE A 620 8.37 23.52 10.82
N GLU A 621 8.66 23.52 12.12
CA GLU A 621 9.40 22.45 12.80
C GLU A 621 8.55 21.20 13.15
N LEU A 622 7.27 21.14 12.78
CA LEU A 622 6.40 20.01 13.15
C LEU A 622 5.31 19.66 12.12
N ASN A 623 5.29 18.42 11.62
CA ASN A 623 4.09 17.85 11.00
C ASN A 623 3.08 17.45 12.08
N VAL A 624 1.84 17.95 11.98
CA VAL A 624 0.75 17.74 12.96
C VAL A 624 -0.38 16.83 12.43
N PHE A 625 -0.06 15.89 11.55
CA PHE A 625 -0.96 14.81 11.09
C PHE A 625 -0.52 13.43 11.62
N LYS A 626 0.33 13.42 12.66
CA LYS A 626 1.01 12.22 13.17
C LYS A 626 0.05 11.04 13.49
N PRO A 627 -1.07 11.24 14.23
CA PRO A 627 -2.01 10.16 14.53
C PRO A 627 -2.65 9.49 13.30
N VAL A 628 -3.11 10.28 12.33
CA VAL A 628 -3.85 9.72 11.18
C VAL A 628 -2.91 9.00 10.22
N MET A 629 -1.66 9.46 10.07
CA MET A 629 -0.64 8.77 9.26
C MET A 629 -0.31 7.39 9.84
N VAL A 630 0.00 7.28 11.14
CA VAL A 630 0.35 5.99 11.75
C VAL A 630 -0.84 5.02 11.80
N ALA A 631 -2.05 5.50 12.07
CA ALA A 631 -3.23 4.65 12.10
C ALA A 631 -3.51 3.97 10.75
N ASN A 632 -3.45 4.74 9.65
CA ASN A 632 -3.62 4.22 8.29
C ASN A 632 -2.47 3.27 7.86
N LEU A 633 -1.25 3.51 8.35
CA LEU A 633 -0.09 2.69 8.00
C LEU A 633 -0.12 1.34 8.74
N LEU A 634 -0.39 1.35 10.06
CA LEU A 634 -0.59 0.14 10.85
C LEU A 634 -1.77 -0.68 10.34
N ASP A 635 -2.86 -0.03 9.94
CA ASP A 635 -4.00 -0.70 9.35
C ASP A 635 -3.65 -1.41 8.04
N SER A 636 -2.98 -0.72 7.11
CA SER A 636 -2.48 -1.34 5.88
C SER A 636 -1.53 -2.51 6.15
N ALA A 637 -0.63 -2.37 7.14
CA ALA A 637 0.31 -3.41 7.54
C ALA A 637 -0.40 -4.68 8.06
N ARG A 638 -1.42 -4.52 8.93
CA ARG A 638 -2.27 -5.62 9.41
C ARG A 638 -3.04 -6.27 8.27
N LEU A 639 -3.78 -5.49 7.49
CA LEU A 639 -4.65 -5.98 6.43
C LEU A 639 -3.88 -6.75 5.34
N ILE A 640 -2.71 -6.26 4.92
CA ILE A 640 -1.85 -6.97 3.94
C ILE A 640 -1.39 -8.32 4.51
N GLY A 641 -0.94 -8.37 5.76
CA GLY A 641 -0.48 -9.61 6.40
C GLY A 641 -1.60 -10.65 6.52
N ASP A 642 -2.72 -10.24 7.13
CA ASP A 642 -3.87 -11.11 7.40
C ASP A 642 -4.51 -11.62 6.10
N ALA A 643 -4.72 -10.74 5.11
CA ALA A 643 -5.34 -11.13 3.85
C ALA A 643 -4.41 -12.02 3.01
N SER A 644 -3.09 -11.80 3.04
CA SER A 644 -2.12 -12.67 2.34
C SER A 644 -2.08 -14.07 2.96
N ALA A 645 -2.01 -14.16 4.29
CA ALA A 645 -2.07 -15.44 4.99
C ALA A 645 -3.41 -16.15 4.75
N SER A 646 -4.54 -15.43 4.85
CA SER A 646 -5.86 -16.01 4.63
C SER A 646 -6.04 -16.53 3.20
N PHE A 647 -5.61 -15.76 2.21
CA PHE A 647 -5.67 -16.14 0.80
C PHE A 647 -4.77 -17.35 0.49
N ALA A 648 -3.59 -17.44 1.12
CA ALA A 648 -2.71 -18.60 1.01
C ALA A 648 -3.39 -19.87 1.54
N GLU A 649 -3.83 -19.84 2.80
CA GLU A 649 -4.41 -20.98 3.53
C GLU A 649 -5.75 -21.45 2.95
N ARG A 650 -6.67 -20.51 2.65
CA ARG A 650 -8.08 -20.79 2.30
C ARG A 650 -8.38 -20.71 0.81
N CYS A 651 -7.40 -20.36 -0.02
CA CYS A 651 -7.53 -20.41 -1.47
C CYS A 651 -6.34 -21.16 -2.10
N VAL A 652 -5.15 -20.56 -2.12
CA VAL A 652 -4.02 -20.99 -2.96
C VAL A 652 -3.61 -22.44 -2.72
N VAL A 653 -3.46 -22.87 -1.46
CA VAL A 653 -3.06 -24.25 -1.11
C VAL A 653 -4.04 -25.29 -1.68
N GLY A 654 -5.33 -24.99 -1.70
CA GLY A 654 -6.38 -25.91 -2.17
C GLY A 654 -6.80 -25.74 -3.63
N ILE A 655 -6.12 -24.89 -4.42
CA ILE A 655 -6.38 -24.78 -5.87
C ILE A 655 -6.07 -26.13 -6.54
N THR A 656 -6.99 -26.60 -7.39
CA THR A 656 -6.78 -27.78 -8.25
C THR A 656 -7.08 -27.45 -9.72
N PRO A 657 -6.32 -28.02 -10.68
CA PRO A 657 -6.49 -27.75 -12.11
C PRO A 657 -7.59 -28.63 -12.71
N ASN A 658 -8.46 -28.05 -13.53
CA ASN A 658 -9.45 -28.78 -14.31
C ASN A 658 -8.83 -29.25 -15.63
N LEU A 659 -8.14 -30.40 -15.60
CA LEU A 659 -7.35 -30.91 -16.73
C LEU A 659 -8.16 -31.11 -18.01
N GLU A 660 -9.41 -31.58 -17.91
CA GLU A 660 -10.31 -31.73 -19.07
C GLU A 660 -10.61 -30.37 -19.73
N ARG A 661 -10.96 -29.36 -18.93
CA ARG A 661 -11.26 -28.01 -19.43
C ARG A 661 -10.02 -27.30 -19.97
N ILE A 662 -8.86 -27.47 -19.31
CA ILE A 662 -7.58 -26.94 -19.79
C ILE A 662 -7.22 -27.55 -21.16
N SER A 663 -7.31 -28.87 -21.31
CA SER A 663 -7.06 -29.56 -22.58
C SER A 663 -8.05 -29.15 -23.68
N GLN A 664 -9.34 -29.04 -23.36
CA GLN A 664 -10.38 -28.56 -24.28
C GLN A 664 -10.06 -27.14 -24.81
N LEU A 665 -9.66 -26.22 -23.93
CA LEU A 665 -9.32 -24.85 -24.30
C LEU A 665 -8.00 -24.77 -25.07
N LEU A 666 -7.01 -25.59 -24.73
CA LEU A 666 -5.73 -25.66 -25.40
C LEU A 666 -5.87 -26.14 -26.87
N HIS A 667 -6.52 -27.28 -27.09
CA HIS A 667 -6.68 -27.84 -28.44
C HIS A 667 -7.79 -27.16 -29.26
N GLY A 668 -8.74 -26.48 -28.61
CA GLY A 668 -9.73 -25.63 -29.28
C GLY A 668 -9.17 -24.30 -29.80
N SER A 669 -7.98 -23.88 -29.35
CA SER A 669 -7.45 -22.56 -29.68
C SER A 669 -6.77 -22.48 -31.05
N LEU A 670 -7.16 -21.49 -31.84
CA LEU A 670 -6.57 -21.21 -33.15
C LEU A 670 -5.15 -20.62 -33.05
N MET A 671 -4.72 -20.12 -31.88
CA MET A 671 -3.41 -19.47 -31.72
C MET A 671 -2.23 -20.44 -31.69
N LEU A 672 -2.50 -21.75 -31.61
CA LEU A 672 -1.51 -22.81 -31.88
C LEU A 672 -0.85 -22.66 -33.27
N VAL A 673 -1.52 -22.00 -34.22
CA VAL A 673 -1.01 -21.70 -35.57
C VAL A 673 0.34 -20.98 -35.58
N THR A 674 0.68 -20.29 -34.49
CA THR A 674 1.95 -19.56 -34.33
C THR A 674 3.17 -20.48 -34.51
N ALA A 675 3.05 -21.77 -34.18
CA ALA A 675 4.09 -22.78 -34.43
C ALA A 675 4.39 -23.00 -35.91
N LEU A 676 3.46 -22.71 -36.82
CA LEU A 676 3.65 -22.85 -38.27
C LEU A 676 4.48 -21.71 -38.88
N ASN A 677 4.61 -20.57 -38.19
CA ASN A 677 5.28 -19.37 -38.73
C ASN A 677 6.71 -19.64 -39.25
N PRO A 678 7.59 -20.41 -38.55
CA PRO A 678 8.94 -20.72 -39.04
C PRO A 678 8.97 -21.71 -40.22
N HIS A 679 7.85 -22.38 -40.51
CA HIS A 679 7.76 -23.46 -41.51
C HIS A 679 7.12 -22.98 -42.82
N ILE A 680 6.00 -22.24 -42.74
CA ILE A 680 5.22 -21.82 -43.91
C ILE A 680 5.16 -20.31 -44.13
N GLY A 681 5.55 -19.52 -43.13
CA GLY A 681 5.49 -18.05 -43.13
C GLY A 681 4.18 -17.48 -42.54
N TYR A 682 4.28 -16.29 -41.94
CA TYR A 682 3.20 -15.63 -41.19
C TYR A 682 1.90 -15.47 -41.97
N ASP A 683 1.96 -15.07 -43.25
CA ASP A 683 0.75 -14.80 -44.05
C ASP A 683 -0.06 -16.08 -44.31
N LYS A 684 0.61 -17.23 -44.51
CA LYS A 684 -0.05 -18.52 -44.72
C LYS A 684 -0.66 -19.05 -43.44
N ALA A 685 0.08 -18.98 -42.33
CA ALA A 685 -0.42 -19.30 -40.99
C ALA A 685 -1.65 -18.44 -40.62
N SER A 686 -1.56 -17.13 -40.85
CA SER A 686 -2.66 -16.19 -40.63
C SER A 686 -3.89 -16.51 -41.49
N LYS A 687 -3.70 -16.94 -42.75
CA LYS A 687 -4.80 -17.38 -43.60
C LYS A 687 -5.46 -18.67 -43.10
N ILE A 688 -4.68 -19.66 -42.68
CA ILE A 688 -5.19 -20.91 -42.10
C ILE A 688 -6.06 -20.62 -40.86
N ALA A 689 -5.59 -19.79 -39.93
CA ALA A 689 -6.37 -19.46 -38.73
C ALA A 689 -7.66 -18.67 -39.03
N LYS A 690 -7.63 -17.76 -40.02
CA LYS A 690 -8.84 -17.08 -40.50
C LYS A 690 -9.84 -18.06 -41.09
N THR A 691 -9.41 -18.91 -42.02
CA THR A 691 -10.27 -19.92 -42.64
C THR A 691 -10.84 -20.92 -41.62
N ALA A 692 -10.06 -21.31 -40.60
CA ALA A 692 -10.55 -22.12 -39.49
C ALA A 692 -11.69 -21.43 -38.73
N HIS A 693 -11.51 -20.15 -38.37
CA HIS A 693 -12.52 -19.35 -37.69
C HIS A 693 -13.78 -19.13 -38.55
N GLU A 694 -13.61 -18.72 -39.81
CA GLU A 694 -14.67 -18.41 -40.77
C GLU A 694 -15.56 -19.62 -41.08
N LYS A 695 -15.01 -20.85 -41.01
CA LYS A 695 -15.73 -22.10 -41.28
C LYS A 695 -16.13 -22.89 -40.02
N GLY A 696 -15.69 -22.49 -38.83
CA GLY A 696 -15.84 -23.27 -37.60
C GLY A 696 -15.07 -24.60 -37.59
N GLN A 697 -13.99 -24.70 -38.38
CA GLN A 697 -13.12 -25.87 -38.46
C GLN A 697 -12.10 -25.89 -37.32
N THR A 698 -11.56 -27.08 -37.02
CA THR A 698 -10.31 -27.17 -36.26
C THR A 698 -9.15 -26.59 -37.09
N LEU A 699 -8.09 -26.17 -36.39
CA LEU A 699 -6.88 -25.66 -37.04
C LEU A 699 -6.22 -26.70 -37.96
N LYS A 700 -6.34 -28.00 -37.65
CA LYS A 700 -5.78 -29.10 -38.44
C LYS A 700 -6.52 -29.29 -39.77
N GLU A 701 -7.85 -29.23 -39.76
CA GLU A 701 -8.66 -29.32 -40.98
C GLU A 701 -8.36 -28.16 -41.93
N ALA A 702 -8.34 -26.92 -41.43
CA ALA A 702 -8.01 -25.74 -42.23
C ALA A 702 -6.55 -25.75 -42.74
N ALA A 703 -5.61 -26.30 -41.96
CA ALA A 703 -4.21 -26.47 -42.38
C ALA A 703 -4.09 -27.45 -43.56
N ILE A 704 -4.75 -28.61 -43.48
CA ILE A 704 -4.76 -29.61 -44.55
C ILE A 704 -5.51 -29.07 -45.78
N GLU A 705 -6.67 -28.43 -45.61
CA GLU A 705 -7.43 -27.83 -46.72
C GLU A 705 -6.64 -26.74 -47.47
N SER A 706 -5.74 -26.03 -46.79
CA SER A 706 -4.88 -25.01 -47.42
C SER A 706 -3.86 -25.57 -48.41
N GLY A 707 -3.55 -26.88 -48.34
CA GLY A 707 -2.50 -27.53 -49.12
C GLY A 707 -1.08 -27.00 -48.82
N HIS A 708 -0.88 -26.33 -47.68
CA HIS A 708 0.43 -25.78 -47.28
C HIS A 708 1.28 -26.72 -46.43
N LEU A 709 0.68 -27.78 -45.89
CA LEU A 709 1.32 -28.84 -45.10
C LEU A 709 0.44 -30.10 -45.04
N THR A 710 1.06 -31.24 -44.78
CA THR A 710 0.39 -32.53 -44.54
C THR A 710 -0.13 -32.65 -43.09
N ALA A 711 -0.95 -33.69 -42.83
CA ALA A 711 -1.43 -33.98 -41.47
C ALA A 711 -0.27 -34.37 -40.53
N GLU A 712 0.70 -35.10 -41.07
CA GLU A 712 1.90 -35.58 -40.39
C GLU A 712 2.88 -34.44 -40.09
N GLU A 713 2.97 -33.43 -40.96
CA GLU A 713 3.70 -32.20 -40.68
C GLU A 713 2.99 -31.34 -39.62
N PHE A 714 1.66 -31.26 -39.66
CA PHE A 714 0.89 -30.55 -38.63
C PHE A 714 1.15 -31.14 -37.24
N ASP A 715 0.99 -32.45 -37.07
CA ASP A 715 1.20 -33.14 -35.78
C ASP A 715 2.66 -33.08 -35.31
N LYS A 716 3.61 -32.93 -36.24
CA LYS A 716 5.04 -32.79 -35.95
C LYS A 716 5.47 -31.36 -35.61
N TRP A 717 4.72 -30.34 -36.04
CA TRP A 717 5.08 -28.93 -35.83
C TRP A 717 4.26 -28.28 -34.72
N ILE A 718 3.01 -28.71 -34.49
CA ILE A 718 2.15 -28.22 -33.40
C ILE A 718 2.12 -29.24 -32.26
N VAL A 719 3.15 -29.20 -31.43
CA VAL A 719 3.25 -29.95 -30.17
C VAL A 719 3.20 -28.93 -29.02
N PRO A 720 2.05 -28.70 -28.34
CA PRO A 720 1.90 -27.66 -27.33
C PRO A 720 2.94 -27.71 -26.20
N GLU A 721 3.41 -28.90 -25.85
CA GLU A 721 4.45 -29.19 -24.86
C GLU A 721 5.83 -28.67 -25.29
N GLU A 722 6.08 -28.49 -26.59
CA GLU A 722 7.28 -27.82 -27.13
C GLU A 722 7.08 -26.31 -27.37
N MET A 723 5.87 -25.77 -27.19
CA MET A 723 5.55 -24.36 -27.45
C MET A 723 5.77 -23.44 -26.23
N ILE A 724 6.09 -24.01 -25.07
CA ILE A 724 6.19 -23.31 -23.77
C ILE A 724 7.54 -22.60 -23.52
N GLY A 725 8.44 -22.52 -24.51
CA GLY A 725 9.75 -21.88 -24.35
C GLY A 725 10.63 -21.84 -25.61
N PRO A 726 11.79 -21.15 -25.55
CA PRO A 726 12.74 -21.11 -26.66
C PRO A 726 13.43 -22.47 -26.82
N LYS A 727 13.53 -22.96 -28.06
CA LYS A 727 14.27 -24.20 -28.34
C LYS A 727 15.78 -24.01 -28.04
N PRO A 728 16.50 -25.04 -27.58
CA PRO A 728 17.94 -24.96 -27.32
C PRO A 728 18.73 -24.45 -28.52
N ARG A 729 19.84 -23.75 -28.25
CA ARG A 729 20.79 -23.39 -29.32
C ARG A 729 21.39 -24.68 -29.91
N LYS A 730 21.36 -24.75 -31.25
CA LYS A 730 22.05 -25.79 -32.03
C LYS A 730 23.55 -25.51 -32.11
#